data_AF-A0A8S0XJA1-F1
#
_entry.id   AF-A0A8S0XJA1-F1
#
_cell.length_a   1.000
_cell.length_b   1.000
_cell.length_c   1.000
_cell.angle_alpha   90.00
_cell.angle_beta   90.00
_cell.angle_gamma   90.00
#
_symmetry.space_group_name_H-M   'P 1'
#
loop_
_entity.id
_entity.type
_entity.pdbx_description
1 polymer ?
#
loop_
_entity_poly.entity_id
_entity_poly.type
_entity_poly.pdbx_seq_one_letter_code
_entity_poly.pdbx_strand_id
1 'polypeptide(L)'
;MGVKRLFVEKKKGFDIEAQGFLRDVSESLNIHGLKNIRIINRYDIENISDDEYEKSKYIIFSEKTVDKIYEEDLPRDENTRVFAVEYLPGQYDQRADSASQCIQILTQSEKIHVTSAKVYVIYGHISDGEFKKIKNYCINPVDSREASLEKVENLDKKLHIPDSVEIIHGFIEMSHDGLEEFIKLRGLAMSVEDLIFCQKYFKEEEKRNPTITEIKVIDTYWSDHCRHTTFNTELKNVMVEEGKYSIPIKRTYEYYLKLRNEIYNKDEKPRCLMDIATIGMKILKKSGKLKNLDESDEINACSIVVDADVDGKNEKWLVMFKNETHNHPTEIEPFGGAATCLGGAIRDPLSGRAYVYQAMRVTGSGDPRTKVEDTLKGKLPQKKITLGAAQGYSSYGNQIGLATGMVSEIYDEDYVTKRMEIGAVIGAVPLENVKREKPEISDVVILLGGRTGRDGCGGATGSSKKHTETSILTSGAEVQKGNPVTERKIQRLFRKGKVSRMIKRCNDFGAGGVSVAIGELAEGLEINLDLVPKKYEGLDGTELAISESQERMAVVVDREHEEDFIKYAREENLEATKVAYVTDSGRLKMLWRGNPIVDLSREFLDTNGVRAKTDVNIKSPDINSYFESRKNEAKSGDCILRGWFETLQNLNVCSQKGLIERFDSTVGASSIFMPYGGKYQDTPIEAMAAKLPVLKGSTNTATLMSFGYNPDIAKWSPFHGAVYAVLESIAKIVCSGGQMDNIKLTFQEYFEKLGKDPFKWGKPLAALLGALYAQRELEVAAIGGKDSMSGSFKDMNVPPTLVSFAVTTGEADKLISPEFKGYGSYVVFIPAPRDDFQLPDFEKIRKNYSLIGKLISEGRILSASTVKRGGICEAVSKMSFGNRIGLKFADNWENIDLFSPDYGSMIVELDKNEILEEELKEIDYKVIGITQREQCIDIGEIKISISEMEASWEKSLENIFPTKVALENEEIKSNLFSRKHKLYPKIKIASPKVTIPVFPGTNCEYDSTRAFQKAGADVDTVIIRNLTGAQIEESVNEIVKSINSSQIIMIPGGFSAGDEPDGSGKFIAAFFRNSKIKEAVMEFLNKRDGLILGICNGFQALIKLGLLPFGEIRDIEENYPTLTYNKIGRHVSRVVNTKVVSNLSPWFNNVSVGDIYSIAVSHGEGRFVASSAAIEEMKNRGQIASQYVDFNGNPSYDIRFNPNGSYYAVEGITSPDGRILGKMAHSERIGENIMKNIPGNKDQKLFDAGINYFKI
;
A
#
# COMPACT_ATOMS: atom_id res chain seq x y z
N MET A 1 -19.28 -36.71 12.41
CA MET A 1 -20.01 -35.61 11.74
C MET A 1 -19.48 -35.52 10.32
N GLY A 2 -20.31 -35.14 9.33
CA GLY A 2 -19.91 -35.08 7.91
C GLY A 2 -19.78 -33.63 7.43
N VAL A 3 -19.32 -33.45 6.19
CA VAL A 3 -19.22 -32.12 5.54
C VAL A 3 -20.63 -31.59 5.19
N LYS A 4 -20.91 -30.31 5.49
CA LYS A 4 -22.09 -29.56 5.05
C LYS A 4 -21.70 -28.61 3.93
N ARG A 5 -22.56 -28.47 2.90
CA ARG A 5 -22.29 -27.61 1.74
C ARG A 5 -23.31 -26.48 1.62
N LEU A 6 -22.82 -25.25 1.48
CA LEU A 6 -23.64 -24.05 1.34
C LEU A 6 -23.19 -23.23 0.12
N PHE A 7 -24.14 -22.84 -0.72
CA PHE A 7 -23.94 -21.90 -1.82
C PHE A 7 -24.55 -20.55 -1.48
N VAL A 8 -23.83 -19.45 -1.73
CA VAL A 8 -24.28 -18.08 -1.49
C VAL A 8 -24.13 -17.27 -2.77
N GLU A 9 -25.23 -16.69 -3.23
CA GLU A 9 -25.34 -15.92 -4.47
C GLU A 9 -25.92 -14.53 -4.21
N LYS A 10 -25.34 -13.48 -4.80
CA LYS A 10 -25.91 -12.13 -4.73
C LYS A 10 -27.22 -12.05 -5.52
N LYS A 11 -28.26 -11.45 -4.92
CA LYS A 11 -29.52 -11.14 -5.60
C LYS A 11 -29.29 -10.18 -6.78
N LYS A 12 -30.16 -10.28 -7.78
CA LYS A 12 -30.18 -9.36 -8.92
C LYS A 12 -30.25 -7.90 -8.46
N GLY A 13 -29.34 -7.06 -8.97
CA GLY A 13 -29.19 -5.65 -8.56
C GLY A 13 -28.09 -5.43 -7.52
N PHE A 14 -27.59 -6.50 -6.90
CA PHE A 14 -26.43 -6.52 -6.00
C PHE A 14 -25.26 -7.34 -6.57
N ASP A 15 -25.46 -8.01 -7.69
CA ASP A 15 -24.51 -8.87 -8.41
C ASP A 15 -23.48 -8.07 -9.24
N ILE A 16 -22.92 -7.00 -8.65
CA ILE A 16 -22.00 -6.06 -9.32
C ILE A 16 -20.77 -6.79 -9.88
N GLU A 17 -20.20 -7.74 -9.12
CA GLU A 17 -19.07 -8.56 -9.57
C GLU A 17 -19.43 -9.37 -10.83
N ALA A 18 -20.59 -10.04 -10.82
CA ALA A 18 -21.03 -10.87 -11.94
C ALA A 18 -21.29 -10.03 -13.20
N GLN A 19 -21.94 -8.87 -13.06
CA GLN A 19 -22.18 -7.96 -14.18
C GLN A 19 -20.89 -7.32 -14.71
N GLY A 20 -19.96 -6.96 -13.81
CA GLY A 20 -18.63 -6.47 -14.17
C GLY A 20 -17.82 -7.51 -14.94
N PHE A 21 -17.82 -8.74 -14.45
CA PHE A 21 -17.15 -9.88 -15.09
C PHE A 21 -17.78 -10.24 -16.44
N LEU A 22 -19.12 -10.20 -16.55
CA LEU A 22 -19.83 -10.40 -17.81
C LEU A 22 -19.39 -9.39 -18.88
N ARG A 23 -19.30 -8.10 -18.53
CA ARG A 23 -18.80 -7.06 -19.45
C ARG A 23 -17.35 -7.31 -19.82
N ASP A 24 -16.49 -7.55 -18.82
CA ASP A 24 -15.07 -7.76 -19.06
C ASP A 24 -14.81 -8.96 -19.96
N VAL A 25 -15.46 -10.10 -19.72
CA VAL A 25 -15.32 -11.30 -20.57
C VAL A 25 -15.86 -11.06 -21.98
N SER A 26 -17.03 -10.43 -22.10
CA SER A 26 -17.65 -10.15 -23.40
C SER A 26 -16.76 -9.25 -24.26
N GLU A 27 -16.21 -8.19 -23.68
CA GLU A 27 -15.38 -7.20 -24.35
C GLU A 27 -13.96 -7.70 -24.56
N SER A 28 -13.31 -8.20 -23.51
CA SER A 28 -11.90 -8.57 -23.52
C SER A 28 -11.65 -9.89 -24.26
N LEU A 29 -12.58 -10.85 -24.23
CA LEU A 29 -12.46 -12.13 -24.95
C LEU A 29 -13.24 -12.18 -26.28
N ASN A 30 -13.96 -11.10 -26.61
CA ASN A 30 -14.78 -10.96 -27.81
C ASN A 30 -15.84 -12.08 -27.97
N ILE A 31 -16.57 -12.38 -26.89
CA ILE A 31 -17.57 -13.48 -26.84
C ILE A 31 -18.98 -12.89 -26.88
N HIS A 32 -19.55 -12.76 -28.08
CA HIS A 32 -20.88 -12.16 -28.27
C HIS A 32 -22.05 -13.09 -27.92
N GLY A 33 -21.83 -14.41 -27.89
CA GLY A 33 -22.86 -15.41 -27.58
C GLY A 33 -23.22 -15.51 -26.09
N LEU A 34 -22.45 -14.83 -25.22
CA LEU A 34 -22.61 -14.80 -23.78
C LEU A 34 -23.77 -13.89 -23.38
N LYS A 35 -24.78 -14.43 -22.68
CA LYS A 35 -25.99 -13.69 -22.29
C LYS A 35 -25.98 -13.27 -20.83
N ASN A 36 -25.46 -14.12 -19.96
CA ASN A 36 -25.42 -13.87 -18.52
C ASN A 36 -24.36 -14.73 -17.83
N ILE A 37 -23.85 -14.26 -16.69
CA ILE A 37 -23.00 -15.04 -15.78
C ILE A 37 -23.55 -14.89 -14.36
N ARG A 38 -23.63 -16.01 -13.63
CA ARG A 38 -23.80 -15.99 -12.17
C ARG A 38 -22.48 -16.38 -11.52
N ILE A 39 -22.11 -15.67 -10.45
CA ILE A 39 -20.96 -15.99 -9.60
C ILE A 39 -21.52 -16.35 -8.22
N ILE A 40 -21.18 -17.53 -7.72
CA ILE A 40 -21.70 -18.08 -6.47
C ILE A 40 -20.52 -18.51 -5.60
N ASN A 41 -20.54 -18.17 -4.32
CA ASN A 41 -19.55 -18.66 -3.36
C ASN A 41 -20.04 -20.00 -2.79
N ARG A 42 -19.21 -21.04 -2.86
CA ARG A 42 -19.44 -22.34 -2.24
C ARG A 42 -18.59 -22.45 -0.97
N TYR A 43 -19.22 -22.85 0.12
CA TYR A 43 -18.56 -23.19 1.38
C TYR A 43 -18.77 -24.67 1.69
N ASP A 44 -17.68 -25.36 2.00
CA ASP A 44 -17.71 -26.72 2.56
C ASP A 44 -17.21 -26.65 4.01
N ILE A 45 -18.03 -27.12 4.94
CA ILE A 45 -17.86 -26.93 6.39
C ILE A 45 -17.84 -28.30 7.07
N GLU A 46 -16.77 -28.61 7.79
CA GLU A 46 -16.57 -29.92 8.43
C GLU A 46 -16.85 -29.87 9.93
N ASN A 47 -17.44 -30.95 10.48
CA ASN A 47 -17.65 -31.14 11.92
C ASN A 47 -18.49 -30.04 12.63
N ILE A 48 -19.38 -29.35 11.91
CA ILE A 48 -20.36 -28.43 12.50
C ILE A 48 -21.64 -29.17 12.89
N SER A 49 -22.24 -28.85 14.05
CA SER A 49 -23.55 -29.39 14.43
C SER A 49 -24.69 -28.71 13.64
N ASP A 50 -25.86 -29.36 13.57
CA ASP A 50 -27.00 -28.80 12.82
C ASP A 50 -27.49 -27.46 13.42
N ASP A 51 -27.51 -27.32 14.75
CA ASP A 51 -27.91 -26.05 15.42
C ASP A 51 -26.91 -24.91 15.15
N GLU A 52 -25.61 -25.20 15.19
CA GLU A 52 -24.56 -24.21 14.88
C GLU A 52 -24.59 -23.82 13.40
N TYR A 53 -24.84 -24.77 12.51
CA TYR A 53 -24.99 -24.53 11.07
C TYR A 53 -26.18 -23.61 10.79
N GLU A 54 -27.36 -23.91 11.34
CA GLU A 54 -28.56 -23.08 11.19
C GLU A 54 -28.34 -21.64 11.67
N LYS A 55 -27.68 -21.46 12.83
CA LYS A 55 -27.33 -20.12 13.34
C LYS A 55 -26.32 -19.40 12.44
N SER A 56 -25.35 -20.12 11.89
CA SER A 56 -24.27 -19.53 11.09
C SER A 56 -24.73 -19.07 9.70
N LYS A 57 -25.74 -19.72 9.10
CA LYS A 57 -26.20 -19.45 7.72
C LYS A 57 -26.39 -17.96 7.43
N TYR A 58 -27.16 -17.27 8.25
CA TYR A 58 -27.54 -15.88 8.02
C TYR A 58 -26.82 -14.84 8.90
N ILE A 59 -25.98 -15.30 9.84
CA ILE A 59 -25.13 -14.42 10.65
C ILE A 59 -23.76 -14.24 9.98
N ILE A 60 -23.25 -15.31 9.37
CA ILE A 60 -21.87 -15.38 8.86
C ILE A 60 -21.88 -15.44 7.34
N PHE A 61 -22.44 -16.50 6.76
CA PHE A 61 -22.24 -16.79 5.34
C PHE A 61 -23.05 -15.92 4.39
N SER A 62 -24.28 -15.55 4.77
CA SER A 62 -25.25 -14.90 3.90
C SER A 62 -26.02 -13.80 4.60
N GLU A 63 -26.40 -12.76 3.85
CA GLU A 63 -27.30 -11.72 4.30
C GLU A 63 -28.65 -11.81 3.59
N LYS A 64 -29.74 -12.02 4.35
CA LYS A 64 -31.10 -12.15 3.78
C LYS A 64 -31.50 -10.98 2.88
N THR A 65 -30.95 -9.79 3.09
CA THR A 65 -31.28 -8.57 2.32
C THR A 65 -30.71 -8.62 0.90
N VAL A 66 -29.48 -9.12 0.72
CA VAL A 66 -28.73 -9.05 -0.55
C VAL A 66 -28.38 -10.39 -1.17
N ASP A 67 -28.51 -11.49 -0.42
CA ASP A 67 -28.08 -12.82 -0.85
C ASP A 67 -29.23 -13.82 -0.95
N LYS A 68 -29.01 -14.84 -1.78
CA LYS A 68 -29.76 -16.10 -1.82
C LYS A 68 -28.83 -17.22 -1.41
N ILE A 69 -29.38 -18.23 -0.75
CA ILE A 69 -28.64 -19.44 -0.41
C ILE A 69 -29.24 -20.67 -1.08
N TYR A 70 -28.39 -21.66 -1.32
CA TYR A 70 -28.80 -23.01 -1.72
C TYR A 70 -28.00 -24.00 -0.87
N GLU A 71 -28.70 -24.96 -0.27
CA GLU A 71 -28.12 -25.96 0.62
C GLU A 71 -27.92 -27.26 -0.16
N GLU A 72 -26.75 -27.89 0.01
CA GLU A 72 -26.34 -29.16 -0.61
C GLU A 72 -26.20 -29.12 -2.15
N ASP A 73 -27.22 -28.67 -2.87
CA ASP A 73 -27.29 -28.63 -4.33
C ASP A 73 -27.54 -27.21 -4.87
N LEU A 74 -26.90 -26.90 -6.00
CA LEU A 74 -27.12 -25.65 -6.74
C LEU A 74 -28.05 -25.91 -7.93
N PRO A 75 -29.20 -25.21 -8.06
CA PRO A 75 -30.09 -25.37 -9.21
C PRO A 75 -29.39 -25.03 -10.53
N ARG A 76 -29.51 -25.93 -11.53
CA ARG A 76 -28.91 -25.81 -12.87
C ARG A 76 -29.96 -25.94 -13.95
N ASP A 77 -29.89 -25.08 -14.95
CA ASP A 77 -30.70 -25.21 -16.16
C ASP A 77 -29.98 -26.13 -17.16
N GLU A 78 -30.72 -26.96 -17.91
CA GLU A 78 -30.14 -27.96 -18.84
C GLU A 78 -29.22 -27.36 -19.91
N ASN A 79 -29.37 -26.07 -20.21
CA ASN A 79 -28.59 -25.33 -21.23
C ASN A 79 -27.50 -24.42 -20.63
N THR A 80 -27.01 -24.70 -19.42
CA THR A 80 -25.96 -23.91 -18.76
C THR A 80 -24.64 -24.68 -18.63
N ARG A 81 -23.52 -23.96 -18.65
CA ARG A 81 -22.19 -24.52 -18.39
C ARG A 81 -21.69 -24.05 -17.03
N VAL A 82 -21.11 -24.95 -16.25
CA VAL A 82 -20.68 -24.68 -14.87
C VAL A 82 -19.25 -25.18 -14.64
N PHE A 83 -18.46 -24.38 -13.94
CA PHE A 83 -17.18 -24.81 -13.35
C PHE A 83 -16.96 -24.09 -12.02
N ALA A 84 -16.07 -24.61 -11.19
CA ALA A 84 -15.72 -24.02 -9.91
C ALA A 84 -14.20 -23.79 -9.82
N VAL A 85 -13.79 -22.76 -9.08
CA VAL A 85 -12.41 -22.36 -8.88
C VAL A 85 -12.12 -22.27 -7.39
N GLU A 86 -11.07 -22.94 -6.94
CA GLU A 86 -10.57 -22.87 -5.56
C GLU A 86 -9.07 -22.57 -5.55
N TYR A 87 -8.56 -22.10 -4.42
CA TYR A 87 -7.12 -21.92 -4.27
C TYR A 87 -6.37 -23.26 -4.21
N LEU A 88 -5.11 -23.22 -4.62
CA LEU A 88 -4.21 -24.34 -4.45
C LEU A 88 -4.03 -24.67 -2.95
N PRO A 89 -3.80 -25.94 -2.61
CA PRO A 89 -3.61 -26.35 -1.22
C PRO A 89 -2.44 -25.60 -0.57
N GLY A 90 -2.65 -25.04 0.62
CA GLY A 90 -1.64 -24.30 1.38
C GLY A 90 -1.62 -22.79 1.12
N GLN A 91 -2.25 -22.30 0.06
CA GLN A 91 -2.48 -20.87 -0.15
C GLN A 91 -3.43 -20.31 0.91
N TYR A 92 -3.21 -19.06 1.33
CA TYR A 92 -4.07 -18.40 2.30
C TYR A 92 -5.41 -18.03 1.65
N ASP A 93 -6.48 -18.68 2.11
CA ASP A 93 -7.86 -18.34 1.79
C ASP A 93 -8.44 -17.47 2.91
N GLN A 94 -8.37 -16.14 2.74
CA GLN A 94 -8.88 -15.18 3.70
C GLN A 94 -10.38 -15.38 3.98
N ARG A 95 -11.17 -15.77 2.97
CA ARG A 95 -12.61 -15.97 3.11
C ARG A 95 -12.92 -17.17 3.98
N ALA A 96 -12.27 -18.30 3.71
CA ALA A 96 -12.43 -19.50 4.51
C ALA A 96 -11.93 -19.28 5.95
N ASP A 97 -10.79 -18.60 6.12
CA ASP A 97 -10.24 -18.30 7.44
C ASP A 97 -11.18 -17.38 8.26
N SER A 98 -11.67 -16.29 7.68
CA SER A 98 -12.59 -15.38 8.35
C SER A 98 -13.94 -16.05 8.66
N ALA A 99 -14.47 -16.89 7.77
CA ALA A 99 -15.68 -17.67 8.04
C ALA A 99 -15.50 -18.59 9.25
N SER A 100 -14.37 -19.30 9.30
CA SER A 100 -13.98 -20.18 10.40
C SER A 100 -13.87 -19.41 11.73
N GLN A 101 -13.21 -18.25 11.74
CA GLN A 101 -13.10 -17.40 12.93
C GLN A 101 -14.47 -16.85 13.40
N CYS A 102 -15.36 -16.50 12.47
CA CYS A 102 -16.71 -16.04 12.81
C CYS A 102 -17.52 -17.15 13.48
N ILE A 103 -17.41 -18.40 12.99
CA ILE A 103 -18.08 -19.56 13.60
C ILE A 103 -17.55 -19.76 15.01
N GLN A 104 -16.23 -19.72 15.18
CA GLN A 104 -15.57 -19.87 16.47
C GLN A 104 -16.10 -18.86 17.51
N ILE A 105 -16.31 -17.61 17.11
CA ILE A 105 -16.86 -16.56 17.99
C ILE A 105 -18.33 -16.81 18.32
N LEU A 106 -19.13 -17.19 17.32
CA LEU A 106 -20.55 -17.44 17.49
C LEU A 106 -20.82 -18.62 18.42
N THR A 107 -20.02 -19.68 18.29
CA THR A 107 -20.16 -20.95 19.01
C THR A 107 -19.34 -21.03 20.31
N GLN A 108 -18.31 -20.18 20.47
CA GLN A 108 -17.32 -20.25 21.54
C GLN A 108 -16.59 -21.61 21.61
N SER A 109 -16.52 -22.31 20.48
CA SER A 109 -15.85 -23.61 20.37
C SER A 109 -14.42 -23.50 19.85
N GLU A 110 -13.78 -24.65 19.67
CA GLU A 110 -12.58 -24.74 18.84
C GLU A 110 -12.88 -24.35 17.39
N LYS A 111 -11.82 -23.97 16.67
CA LYS A 111 -11.91 -23.47 15.29
C LYS A 111 -12.38 -24.59 14.33
N ILE A 112 -13.51 -24.35 13.65
CA ILE A 112 -14.09 -25.28 12.67
C ILE A 112 -13.41 -25.12 11.30
N HIS A 113 -13.10 -26.22 10.61
CA HIS A 113 -12.48 -26.17 9.29
C HIS A 113 -13.51 -25.82 8.20
N VAL A 114 -13.18 -24.81 7.39
CA VAL A 114 -14.00 -24.31 6.28
C VAL A 114 -13.10 -24.23 5.05
N THR A 115 -13.62 -24.58 3.88
CA THR A 115 -13.00 -24.29 2.59
C THR A 115 -13.97 -23.52 1.70
N SER A 116 -13.45 -22.69 0.80
CA SER A 116 -14.27 -21.89 -0.12
C SER A 116 -13.89 -22.08 -1.59
N ALA A 117 -14.87 -21.92 -2.48
CA ALA A 117 -14.67 -21.94 -3.92
C ALA A 117 -15.64 -20.97 -4.62
N LYS A 118 -15.25 -20.40 -5.76
CA LYS A 118 -16.13 -19.62 -6.63
C LYS A 118 -16.69 -20.48 -7.76
N VAL A 119 -18.01 -20.56 -7.86
CA VAL A 119 -18.73 -21.29 -8.90
C VAL A 119 -19.24 -20.30 -9.95
N TYR A 120 -18.90 -20.55 -11.21
CA TYR A 120 -19.32 -19.77 -12.36
C TYR A 120 -20.39 -20.54 -13.14
N VAL A 121 -21.58 -19.95 -13.27
CA VAL A 121 -22.68 -20.50 -14.10
C VAL A 121 -22.86 -19.60 -15.31
N ILE A 122 -22.61 -20.16 -16.49
CA ILE A 122 -22.54 -19.42 -17.75
C ILE A 122 -23.78 -19.72 -18.59
N TYR A 123 -24.43 -18.64 -19.05
CA TYR A 123 -25.62 -18.66 -19.90
C TYR A 123 -25.31 -18.07 -21.27
N GLY A 124 -25.73 -18.76 -22.32
CA GLY A 124 -25.59 -18.30 -23.69
C GLY A 124 -25.21 -19.43 -24.65
N HIS A 125 -25.21 -19.12 -25.95
CA HIS A 125 -24.74 -20.04 -26.97
C HIS A 125 -23.25 -19.78 -27.18
N ILE A 126 -22.42 -20.49 -26.41
CA ILE A 126 -20.97 -20.41 -26.51
C ILE A 126 -20.39 -21.76 -26.94
N SER A 127 -19.35 -21.72 -27.76
CA SER A 127 -18.58 -22.89 -28.20
C SER A 127 -17.71 -23.46 -27.09
N ASP A 128 -17.23 -24.69 -27.25
CA ASP A 128 -16.26 -25.31 -26.33
C ASP A 128 -14.96 -24.50 -26.22
N GLY A 129 -14.53 -23.91 -27.34
CA GLY A 129 -13.35 -23.04 -27.38
C GLY A 129 -13.53 -21.78 -26.55
N GLU A 130 -14.68 -21.10 -26.67
CA GLU A 130 -15.01 -19.93 -25.87
C GLU A 130 -15.13 -20.26 -24.38
N PHE A 131 -15.80 -21.39 -24.04
CA PHE A 131 -15.88 -21.84 -22.65
C PHE A 131 -14.50 -22.10 -22.03
N LYS A 132 -13.59 -22.71 -22.78
CA LYS A 132 -12.19 -22.93 -22.34
C LYS A 132 -11.44 -21.60 -22.16
N LYS A 133 -11.65 -20.62 -23.04
CA LYS A 133 -11.07 -19.26 -22.88
C LYS A 133 -11.53 -18.61 -21.58
N ILE A 134 -12.82 -18.69 -21.24
CA ILE A 134 -13.36 -18.14 -19.99
C ILE A 134 -12.73 -18.85 -18.78
N LYS A 135 -12.66 -20.19 -18.79
CA LYS A 135 -12.00 -20.96 -17.70
C LYS A 135 -10.55 -20.54 -17.50
N ASN A 136 -9.77 -20.43 -18.58
CA ASN A 136 -8.38 -19.99 -18.51
C ASN A 136 -8.23 -18.52 -18.09
N TYR A 137 -9.25 -17.69 -18.33
CA TYR A 137 -9.27 -16.31 -17.85
C TYR A 137 -9.51 -16.23 -16.33
N CYS A 138 -10.32 -17.14 -15.78
CA CYS A 138 -10.61 -17.23 -14.34
C CYS A 138 -9.51 -17.93 -13.52
N ILE A 139 -8.93 -19.01 -14.05
CA ILE A 139 -8.00 -19.86 -13.31
C ILE A 139 -6.57 -19.43 -13.61
N ASN A 140 -5.87 -18.93 -12.59
CA ASN A 140 -4.43 -18.77 -12.66
C ASN A 140 -3.78 -20.03 -12.07
N PRO A 141 -3.14 -20.91 -12.87
CA PRO A 141 -2.61 -22.18 -12.40
C PRO A 141 -1.53 -22.06 -11.31
N VAL A 142 -1.02 -20.85 -11.09
CA VAL A 142 -0.04 -20.51 -10.05
C VAL A 142 -0.68 -20.49 -8.67
N ASP A 143 -1.93 -20.03 -8.54
CA ASP A 143 -2.59 -19.82 -7.23
C ASP A 143 -3.90 -20.59 -7.08
N SER A 144 -4.52 -21.01 -8.17
CA SER A 144 -5.86 -21.56 -8.20
C SER A 144 -5.97 -22.74 -9.16
N ARG A 145 -6.96 -23.58 -8.91
CA ARG A 145 -7.30 -24.75 -9.72
C ARG A 145 -8.81 -24.87 -9.88
N GLU A 146 -9.20 -25.70 -10.84
CA GLU A 146 -10.60 -26.11 -10.92
C GLU A 146 -10.97 -26.97 -9.71
N ALA A 147 -12.02 -26.57 -9.00
CA ALA A 147 -12.56 -27.30 -7.87
C ALA A 147 -13.55 -28.36 -8.37
N SER A 148 -13.58 -29.54 -7.72
CA SER A 148 -14.60 -30.54 -8.01
C SER A 148 -15.99 -29.99 -7.68
N LEU A 149 -16.97 -30.22 -8.56
CA LEU A 149 -18.37 -29.90 -8.27
C LEU A 149 -19.01 -30.95 -7.34
N GLU A 150 -18.41 -32.13 -7.23
CA GLU A 150 -18.88 -33.19 -6.33
C GLU A 150 -18.64 -32.81 -4.87
N LYS A 151 -19.44 -33.39 -3.98
CA LYS A 151 -19.30 -33.17 -2.55
C LYS A 151 -18.21 -34.09 -1.99
N VAL A 152 -17.32 -33.52 -1.20
CA VAL A 152 -16.27 -34.27 -0.50
C VAL A 152 -16.80 -34.85 0.81
N GLU A 153 -16.32 -36.03 1.19
CA GLU A 153 -16.70 -36.69 2.44
C GLU A 153 -15.97 -36.10 3.66
N ASN A 154 -14.72 -35.68 3.47
CA ASN A 154 -13.86 -35.03 4.46
C ASN A 154 -13.05 -33.89 3.82
N LEU A 155 -12.66 -32.91 4.62
CA LEU A 155 -11.80 -31.81 4.17
C LEU A 155 -10.32 -32.08 4.46
N ASP A 156 -10.03 -32.92 5.45
CA ASP A 156 -8.67 -33.35 5.77
C ASP A 156 -8.02 -34.16 4.63
N LYS A 157 -6.85 -33.70 4.19
CA LYS A 157 -5.99 -34.46 3.29
C LYS A 157 -5.19 -35.47 4.10
N LYS A 158 -4.97 -36.66 3.54
CA LYS A 158 -4.09 -37.68 4.13
C LYS A 158 -2.76 -37.06 4.52
N LEU A 159 -2.47 -37.03 5.82
CA LEU A 159 -1.23 -36.50 6.38
C LEU A 159 -0.05 -37.38 5.92
N HIS A 160 0.84 -36.82 5.09
CA HIS A 160 2.13 -37.43 4.84
C HIS A 160 3.08 -36.98 5.95
N ILE A 161 3.55 -37.93 6.76
CA ILE A 161 4.62 -37.67 7.72
C ILE A 161 5.91 -37.55 6.89
N PRO A 162 6.60 -36.39 6.92
CA PRO A 162 7.81 -36.22 6.11
C PRO A 162 8.95 -37.08 6.63
N ASP A 163 9.76 -37.56 5.69
CA ASP A 163 10.99 -38.31 5.96
C ASP A 163 12.06 -37.41 6.63
N SER A 164 13.13 -38.04 7.12
CA SER A 164 14.31 -37.30 7.60
C SER A 164 15.00 -36.56 6.46
N VAL A 165 15.65 -35.44 6.77
CA VAL A 165 16.43 -34.66 5.80
C VAL A 165 17.56 -35.51 5.20
N GLU A 166 17.72 -35.45 3.88
CA GLU A 166 18.76 -36.16 3.12
C GLU A 166 20.18 -35.67 3.46
N ILE A 167 21.09 -36.61 3.74
CA ILE A 167 22.54 -36.40 3.74
C ILE A 167 23.06 -36.70 2.32
N ILE A 168 23.79 -35.77 1.72
CA ILE A 168 24.25 -35.89 0.33
C ILE A 168 25.54 -36.74 0.31
N HIS A 169 25.39 -38.06 0.38
CA HIS A 169 26.52 -38.98 0.36
C HIS A 169 27.38 -38.83 -0.91
N GLY A 170 28.70 -38.77 -0.74
CA GLY A 170 29.67 -38.63 -1.84
C GLY A 170 29.91 -37.20 -2.31
N PHE A 171 29.24 -36.19 -1.74
CA PHE A 171 29.39 -34.78 -2.13
C PHE A 171 30.85 -34.31 -2.12
N ILE A 172 31.61 -34.63 -1.06
CA ILE A 172 33.03 -34.22 -0.92
C ILE A 172 33.99 -34.91 -1.91
N GLU A 173 33.50 -35.90 -2.65
CA GLU A 173 34.24 -36.67 -3.65
C GLU A 173 33.74 -36.40 -5.09
N MET A 174 32.65 -35.65 -5.27
CA MET A 174 32.11 -35.34 -6.58
C MET A 174 33.15 -34.64 -7.46
N SER A 175 33.23 -35.05 -8.73
CA SER A 175 34.00 -34.36 -9.75
C SER A 175 33.34 -33.02 -10.10
N HIS A 176 34.08 -32.16 -10.81
CA HIS A 176 33.55 -30.91 -11.35
C HIS A 176 32.25 -31.12 -12.15
N ASP A 177 32.24 -32.08 -13.08
CA ASP A 177 31.05 -32.39 -13.89
C ASP A 177 29.88 -32.90 -13.03
N GLY A 178 30.18 -33.68 -11.97
CA GLY A 178 29.18 -34.13 -11.01
C GLY A 178 28.54 -32.98 -10.22
N LEU A 179 29.31 -31.95 -9.87
CA LEU A 179 28.80 -30.74 -9.21
C LEU A 179 27.91 -29.92 -10.14
N GLU A 180 28.27 -29.78 -11.42
CA GLU A 180 27.41 -29.10 -12.41
C GLU A 180 26.07 -29.81 -12.61
N GLU A 181 26.09 -31.14 -12.70
CA GLU A 181 24.88 -31.94 -12.80
C GLU A 181 24.03 -31.82 -11.53
N PHE A 182 24.67 -31.80 -10.36
CA PHE A 182 24.00 -31.62 -9.08
C PHE A 182 23.25 -30.28 -9.00
N ILE A 183 23.86 -29.16 -9.43
CA ILE A 183 23.21 -27.84 -9.49
C ILE A 183 21.94 -27.91 -10.35
N LYS A 184 22.03 -28.51 -11.55
CA LYS A 184 20.91 -28.63 -12.48
C LYS A 184 19.78 -29.49 -11.90
N LEU A 185 20.13 -30.64 -11.31
CA LEU A 185 19.18 -31.62 -10.78
C LEU A 185 18.46 -31.10 -9.53
N ARG A 186 19.15 -30.35 -8.66
CA ARG A 186 18.57 -29.76 -7.44
C ARG A 186 18.02 -28.34 -7.63
N GLY A 187 18.25 -27.74 -8.79
CA GLY A 187 17.71 -26.43 -9.16
C GLY A 187 18.31 -25.27 -8.35
N LEU A 188 19.57 -25.36 -7.94
CA LEU A 188 20.27 -24.32 -7.18
C LEU A 188 20.54 -23.07 -8.03
N ALA A 189 20.64 -21.90 -7.39
CA ALA A 189 20.95 -20.63 -8.07
C ALA A 189 22.44 -20.24 -8.03
N MET A 190 23.21 -20.80 -7.11
CA MET A 190 24.65 -20.55 -6.98
C MET A 190 25.46 -20.99 -8.20
N SER A 191 26.66 -20.42 -8.35
CA SER A 191 27.60 -20.82 -9.42
C SER A 191 28.27 -22.17 -9.11
N VAL A 192 28.86 -22.81 -10.12
CA VAL A 192 29.66 -24.02 -9.89
C VAL A 192 30.89 -23.72 -9.03
N GLU A 193 31.46 -22.51 -9.17
CA GLU A 193 32.57 -22.04 -8.36
C GLU A 193 32.18 -21.88 -6.88
N ASP A 194 30.98 -21.38 -6.59
CA ASP A 194 30.44 -21.33 -5.23
C ASP A 194 30.26 -22.73 -4.66
N LEU A 195 29.72 -23.68 -5.45
CA LEU A 195 29.53 -25.05 -4.99
C LEU A 195 30.85 -25.79 -4.77
N ILE A 196 31.88 -25.53 -5.58
CA ILE A 196 33.24 -26.04 -5.35
C ILE A 196 33.82 -25.47 -4.06
N PHE A 197 33.59 -24.18 -3.80
CA PHE A 197 34.02 -23.55 -2.55
C PHE A 197 33.30 -24.17 -1.33
N CYS A 198 32.00 -24.43 -1.43
CA CYS A 198 31.26 -25.23 -0.45
C CYS A 198 31.83 -26.63 -0.27
N GLN A 199 32.09 -27.35 -1.37
CA GLN A 199 32.65 -28.70 -1.33
C GLN A 199 33.98 -28.72 -0.58
N LYS A 200 34.84 -27.72 -0.82
CA LYS A 200 36.11 -27.58 -0.14
C LYS A 200 35.93 -27.40 1.37
N TYR A 201 35.02 -26.51 1.80
CA TYR A 201 34.70 -26.31 3.21
C TYR A 201 34.24 -27.61 3.90
N PHE A 202 33.29 -28.32 3.30
CA PHE A 202 32.79 -29.58 3.86
C PHE A 202 33.84 -30.70 3.87
N LYS A 203 34.75 -30.70 2.90
CA LYS A 203 35.82 -31.69 2.76
C LYS A 203 36.97 -31.45 3.73
N GLU A 204 37.46 -30.22 3.81
CA GLU A 204 38.71 -29.88 4.52
C GLU A 204 38.46 -29.46 5.98
N GLU A 205 37.39 -28.70 6.23
CA GLU A 205 37.09 -28.12 7.55
C GLU A 205 36.10 -28.99 8.34
N GLU A 206 34.89 -29.19 7.82
CA GLU A 206 33.83 -29.94 8.53
C GLU A 206 34.06 -31.48 8.48
N LYS A 207 34.83 -31.95 7.49
CA LYS A 207 35.20 -33.36 7.28
C LYS A 207 34.00 -34.32 7.26
N ARG A 208 32.90 -33.88 6.64
CA ARG A 208 31.64 -34.63 6.51
C ARG A 208 30.91 -34.25 5.23
N ASN A 209 29.94 -35.06 4.83
CA ASN A 209 28.99 -34.67 3.79
C ASN A 209 27.92 -33.72 4.37
N PRO A 210 27.46 -32.73 3.58
CA PRO A 210 26.39 -31.82 3.99
C PRO A 210 25.01 -32.47 3.92
N THR A 211 24.05 -31.88 4.62
CA THR A 211 22.63 -32.12 4.37
C THR A 211 22.14 -31.32 3.16
N ILE A 212 21.03 -31.73 2.55
CA ILE A 212 20.37 -30.89 1.52
C ILE A 212 19.91 -29.55 2.08
N THR A 213 19.55 -29.47 3.36
CA THR A 213 19.15 -28.22 4.00
C THR A 213 20.33 -27.25 4.07
N GLU A 214 21.53 -27.71 4.45
CA GLU A 214 22.73 -26.87 4.49
C GLU A 214 23.04 -26.26 3.12
N ILE A 215 23.01 -27.07 2.06
CA ILE A 215 23.22 -26.57 0.69
C ILE A 215 22.17 -25.53 0.31
N LYS A 216 20.89 -25.75 0.64
CA LYS A 216 19.82 -24.77 0.34
C LYS A 216 19.93 -23.48 1.18
N VAL A 217 20.35 -23.57 2.43
CA VAL A 217 20.62 -22.39 3.27
C VAL A 217 21.76 -21.58 2.67
N ILE A 218 22.85 -22.23 2.24
CA ILE A 218 23.97 -21.56 1.58
C ILE A 218 23.53 -20.94 0.23
N ASP A 219 22.77 -21.67 -0.60
CA ASP A 219 22.22 -21.17 -1.87
C ASP A 219 21.37 -19.91 -1.69
N THR A 220 20.63 -19.87 -0.58
CA THR A 220 19.78 -18.74 -0.22
C THR A 220 20.62 -17.55 0.25
N TYR A 221 21.52 -17.74 1.22
CA TYR A 221 22.41 -16.70 1.73
C TYR A 221 23.28 -16.07 0.62
N TRP A 222 23.77 -16.88 -0.31
CA TRP A 222 24.65 -16.42 -1.40
C TRP A 222 23.90 -16.05 -2.68
N SER A 223 22.57 -16.11 -2.68
CA SER A 223 21.74 -15.66 -3.80
C SER A 223 21.94 -14.18 -4.10
N ASP A 224 21.71 -13.77 -5.36
CA ASP A 224 21.82 -12.37 -5.78
C ASP A 224 20.88 -11.45 -4.97
N HIS A 225 19.72 -11.97 -4.56
CA HIS A 225 18.73 -11.24 -3.77
C HIS A 225 19.21 -10.91 -2.35
N CYS A 226 20.00 -11.79 -1.70
CA CYS A 226 20.53 -11.58 -0.35
C CYS A 226 21.91 -10.91 -0.37
N ARG A 227 22.78 -11.29 -1.31
CA ARG A 227 24.18 -10.83 -1.38
C ARG A 227 24.36 -9.57 -2.25
N HIS A 228 23.38 -9.20 -3.06
CA HIS A 228 23.56 -8.21 -4.12
C HIS A 228 24.78 -8.54 -4.99
N THR A 229 24.95 -9.82 -5.35
CA THR A 229 26.15 -10.36 -6.02
C THR A 229 26.49 -9.56 -7.28
N THR A 230 25.46 -9.17 -8.05
CA THR A 230 25.59 -8.32 -9.23
C THR A 230 26.19 -6.96 -8.85
N PHE A 231 25.65 -6.30 -7.83
CA PHE A 231 26.14 -5.00 -7.37
C PHE A 231 27.52 -5.07 -6.71
N ASN A 232 27.91 -6.23 -6.17
CA ASN A 232 29.21 -6.52 -5.56
C ASN A 232 30.25 -7.11 -6.53
N THR A 233 29.86 -7.39 -7.78
CA THR A 233 30.77 -7.88 -8.83
C THR A 233 31.87 -6.85 -9.11
N GLU A 234 33.12 -7.31 -9.21
CA GLU A 234 34.25 -6.42 -9.46
C GLU A 234 34.29 -5.99 -10.94
N LEU A 235 34.25 -4.69 -11.17
CA LEU A 235 34.33 -4.07 -12.49
C LEU A 235 35.80 -3.89 -12.91
N LYS A 236 36.17 -4.57 -13.99
CA LYS A 236 37.43 -4.45 -14.71
C LYS A 236 37.23 -3.63 -15.99
N ASN A 237 38.33 -3.07 -16.51
CA ASN A 237 38.40 -2.38 -17.80
C ASN A 237 37.16 -1.52 -18.17
N VAL A 238 36.82 -0.52 -17.35
CA VAL A 238 35.70 0.37 -17.64
C VAL A 238 36.05 1.28 -18.82
N MET A 239 35.34 1.12 -19.93
CA MET A 239 35.46 1.94 -21.13
C MET A 239 34.20 2.77 -21.36
N VAL A 240 34.37 4.00 -21.83
CA VAL A 240 33.27 4.89 -22.22
C VAL A 240 33.51 5.31 -23.67
N GLU A 241 32.57 5.00 -24.56
CA GLU A 241 32.67 5.36 -25.97
C GLU A 241 32.81 6.88 -26.16
N GLU A 242 33.50 7.28 -27.22
CA GLU A 242 33.65 8.70 -27.57
C GLU A 242 32.34 9.28 -28.10
N GLY A 243 32.01 10.49 -27.64
CA GLY A 243 30.83 11.23 -28.08
C GLY A 243 30.59 12.47 -27.23
N LYS A 244 29.78 13.41 -27.75
CA LYS A 244 29.49 14.70 -27.09
C LYS A 244 29.02 14.50 -25.65
N TYR A 245 28.01 13.65 -25.45
CA TYR A 245 27.39 13.40 -24.15
C TYR A 245 28.16 12.39 -23.28
N SER A 246 29.22 11.76 -23.80
CA SER A 246 30.11 10.90 -23.00
C SER A 246 31.11 11.68 -22.15
N ILE A 247 31.40 12.93 -22.50
CA ILE A 247 32.33 13.79 -21.76
C ILE A 247 31.96 13.93 -20.28
N PRO A 248 30.73 14.32 -19.89
CA PRO A 248 30.34 14.39 -18.48
C PRO A 248 30.38 13.03 -17.78
N ILE A 249 30.08 11.93 -18.49
CA ILE A 249 30.16 10.57 -17.94
C ILE A 249 31.62 10.23 -17.56
N LYS A 250 32.57 10.47 -18.47
CA LYS A 250 34.00 10.25 -18.24
C LYS A 250 34.52 11.07 -17.06
N ARG A 251 34.20 12.36 -17.03
CA ARG A 251 34.58 13.27 -15.92
C ARG A 251 34.04 12.80 -14.58
N THR A 252 32.80 12.31 -14.55
CA THR A 252 32.17 11.81 -13.32
C THR A 252 32.80 10.49 -12.88
N TYR A 253 33.15 9.60 -13.82
CA TYR A 253 33.87 8.37 -13.50
C TYR A 253 35.28 8.63 -12.96
N GLU A 254 36.02 9.57 -13.54
CA GLU A 254 37.33 10.01 -13.02
C GLU A 254 37.20 10.62 -11.61
N TYR A 255 36.15 11.41 -11.38
CA TYR A 255 35.84 11.96 -10.07
C TYR A 255 35.54 10.86 -9.04
N TYR A 256 34.74 9.87 -9.41
CA TYR A 256 34.50 8.68 -8.58
C TYR A 256 35.82 7.97 -8.20
N LEU A 257 36.72 7.77 -9.15
CA LEU A 257 38.03 7.15 -8.88
C LEU A 257 38.87 7.98 -7.91
N LYS A 258 38.82 9.32 -8.00
CA LYS A 258 39.48 10.21 -7.04
C LYS A 258 38.87 10.07 -5.65
N LEU A 259 37.54 10.12 -5.52
CA LEU A 259 36.83 9.95 -4.25
C LEU A 259 37.17 8.63 -3.56
N ARG A 260 37.29 7.54 -4.33
CA ARG A 260 37.68 6.25 -3.78
C ARG A 260 39.05 6.28 -3.10
N ASN A 261 40.02 6.95 -3.73
CA ASN A 261 41.36 7.09 -3.18
C ASN A 261 41.39 7.99 -1.93
N GLU A 262 40.39 8.87 -1.77
CA GLU A 262 40.26 9.72 -0.58
C GLU A 262 39.53 9.03 0.58
N ILE A 263 38.63 8.08 0.29
CA ILE A 263 37.77 7.41 1.28
C ILE A 263 38.38 6.09 1.76
N TYR A 264 38.99 5.32 0.87
CA TYR A 264 39.54 3.99 1.18
C TYR A 264 41.06 4.00 1.13
N ASN A 265 41.71 3.14 1.93
CA ASN A 265 43.12 2.84 1.69
C ASN A 265 43.26 1.99 0.41
N LYS A 266 44.39 2.11 -0.31
CA LYS A 266 44.64 1.30 -1.52
C LYS A 266 44.47 -0.19 -1.19
N ASP A 267 43.72 -0.89 -2.05
CA ASP A 267 43.42 -2.33 -2.02
C ASP A 267 42.35 -2.84 -1.02
N GLU A 268 41.70 -1.98 -0.22
CA GLU A 268 40.71 -2.43 0.77
C GLU A 268 39.36 -2.90 0.19
N LYS A 269 38.89 -2.30 -0.92
CA LYS A 269 37.57 -2.61 -1.50
C LYS A 269 37.61 -2.69 -3.03
N PRO A 270 36.87 -3.64 -3.65
CA PRO A 270 36.76 -3.73 -5.10
C PRO A 270 35.97 -2.55 -5.68
N ARG A 271 36.18 -2.26 -6.97
CA ARG A 271 35.33 -1.36 -7.75
C ARG A 271 34.08 -2.12 -8.18
N CYS A 272 32.91 -1.73 -7.69
CA CYS A 272 31.63 -2.40 -7.96
C CYS A 272 30.49 -1.36 -7.98
N LEU A 273 29.30 -1.76 -8.43
CA LEU A 273 28.13 -0.86 -8.48
C LEU A 273 27.70 -0.41 -7.07
N MET A 274 27.76 -1.31 -6.08
CA MET A 274 27.48 -1.00 -4.66
C MET A 274 28.37 0.11 -4.11
N ASP A 275 29.64 0.15 -4.55
CA ASP A 275 30.52 1.22 -4.12
C ASP A 275 30.08 2.58 -4.68
N ILE A 276 29.77 2.65 -5.98
CA ILE A 276 29.32 3.88 -6.63
C ILE A 276 27.99 4.36 -6.02
N ALA A 277 27.08 3.44 -5.73
CA ALA A 277 25.80 3.75 -5.10
C ALA A 277 25.98 4.39 -3.70
N THR A 278 26.99 3.99 -2.94
CA THR A 278 27.19 4.43 -1.55
C THR A 278 28.24 5.53 -1.36
N ILE A 279 29.09 5.78 -2.34
CA ILE A 279 30.23 6.70 -2.19
C ILE A 279 29.81 8.17 -2.01
N GLY A 280 28.72 8.59 -2.67
CA GLY A 280 28.16 9.94 -2.55
C GLY A 280 27.78 10.28 -1.10
N MET A 281 27.08 9.35 -0.44
CA MET A 281 26.75 9.47 0.98
C MET A 281 28.00 9.46 1.87
N LYS A 282 28.98 8.60 1.61
CA LYS A 282 30.23 8.55 2.39
C LYS A 282 31.01 9.86 2.34
N ILE A 283 31.12 10.51 1.18
CA ILE A 283 31.83 11.79 1.07
C ILE A 283 31.05 12.94 1.72
N LEU A 284 29.72 12.97 1.57
CA LEU A 284 28.87 13.96 2.24
C LEU A 284 28.89 13.78 3.76
N LYS A 285 28.95 12.55 4.26
CA LYS A 285 29.18 12.25 5.68
C LYS A 285 30.55 12.73 6.15
N LYS A 286 31.63 12.38 5.44
CA LYS A 286 33.01 12.78 5.77
C LYS A 286 33.20 14.30 5.78
N SER A 287 32.48 15.02 4.92
CA SER A 287 32.48 16.49 4.85
C SER A 287 31.57 17.18 5.89
N GLY A 288 30.89 16.41 6.76
CA GLY A 288 30.04 16.96 7.81
C GLY A 288 28.66 17.47 7.35
N LYS A 289 28.24 17.12 6.13
CA LYS A 289 26.94 17.52 5.54
C LYS A 289 25.79 16.58 5.88
N LEU A 290 26.07 15.42 6.51
CA LEU A 290 25.07 14.46 6.98
C LEU A 290 25.17 14.27 8.50
N LYS A 291 24.48 15.14 9.25
CA LYS A 291 24.56 15.16 10.74
C LYS A 291 23.44 14.40 11.45
N ASN A 292 22.36 14.09 10.75
CA ASN A 292 21.13 13.54 11.34
C ASN A 292 20.88 12.07 10.96
N LEU A 293 21.92 11.34 10.53
CA LEU A 293 21.82 9.91 10.23
C LEU A 293 21.76 9.10 11.53
N ASP A 294 20.89 8.10 11.60
CA ASP A 294 20.93 7.08 12.67
C ASP A 294 22.05 6.07 12.36
N GLU A 295 23.06 5.97 13.23
CA GLU A 295 24.19 5.06 13.05
C GLU A 295 23.95 3.78 13.85
N SER A 296 23.70 2.67 13.13
CA SER A 296 23.40 1.37 13.73
C SER A 296 23.86 0.22 12.83
N ASP A 297 24.11 -0.95 13.44
CA ASP A 297 24.30 -2.22 12.74
C ASP A 297 22.96 -2.82 12.24
N GLU A 298 21.82 -2.26 12.65
CA GLU A 298 20.47 -2.64 12.21
C GLU A 298 19.97 -1.70 11.08
N ILE A 299 20.29 -2.04 9.83
CA ILE A 299 20.07 -1.17 8.65
C ILE A 299 19.06 -1.79 7.67
N ASN A 300 17.81 -1.98 8.10
CA ASN A 300 16.75 -2.48 7.22
C ASN A 300 16.01 -1.35 6.46
N ALA A 301 16.06 -0.13 7.00
CA ALA A 301 15.45 1.07 6.40
C ALA A 301 16.35 2.31 6.59
N CYS A 302 16.24 3.27 5.66
CA CYS A 302 16.88 4.57 5.78
C CYS A 302 16.38 5.25 7.05
N SER A 303 17.27 5.73 7.92
CA SER A 303 16.90 6.21 9.25
C SER A 303 17.55 7.57 9.54
N ILE A 304 16.74 8.56 9.92
CA ILE A 304 17.21 9.89 10.32
C ILE A 304 16.61 10.32 11.65
N VAL A 305 17.39 11.09 12.43
CA VAL A 305 16.95 11.72 13.67
C VAL A 305 16.36 13.09 13.36
N VAL A 306 15.17 13.36 13.90
CA VAL A 306 14.39 14.58 13.67
C VAL A 306 13.99 15.18 15.02
N ASP A 307 14.06 16.51 15.11
CA ASP A 307 13.48 17.29 16.20
C ASP A 307 12.00 17.54 15.89
N ALA A 308 11.11 16.94 16.67
CA ALA A 308 9.66 17.07 16.52
C ALA A 308 9.09 18.02 17.56
N ASP A 309 8.30 19.00 17.11
CA ASP A 309 7.51 19.84 18.01
C ASP A 309 6.21 19.12 18.38
N VAL A 310 6.07 18.70 19.63
CA VAL A 310 4.87 18.07 20.19
C VAL A 310 4.32 18.96 21.30
N ASP A 311 3.20 19.63 21.05
CA ASP A 311 2.58 20.64 21.92
C ASP A 311 3.56 21.71 22.45
N GLY A 312 4.48 22.20 21.59
CA GLY A 312 5.48 23.21 21.94
C GLY A 312 6.76 22.64 22.58
N LYS A 313 6.87 21.31 22.72
CA LYS A 313 8.05 20.63 23.29
C LYS A 313 8.82 19.93 22.18
N ASN A 314 10.13 20.15 22.15
CA ASN A 314 11.00 19.45 21.22
C ASN A 314 11.31 18.02 21.72
N GLU A 315 10.89 17.01 20.97
CA GLU A 315 11.17 15.60 21.19
C GLU A 315 12.04 15.04 20.06
N LYS A 316 12.96 14.12 20.39
CA LYS A 316 13.76 13.42 19.38
C LYS A 316 13.00 12.21 18.82
N TRP A 317 12.87 12.17 17.50
CA TRP A 317 12.21 11.10 16.77
C TRP A 317 13.15 10.48 15.75
N LEU A 318 12.97 9.18 15.49
CA LEU A 318 13.50 8.52 14.31
C LEU A 318 12.43 8.54 13.23
N VAL A 319 12.78 9.06 12.06
CA VAL A 319 11.99 8.93 10.83
C VAL A 319 12.71 7.94 9.93
N MET A 320 11.98 6.90 9.55
CA MET A 320 12.47 5.82 8.71
C MET A 320 11.72 5.79 7.39
N PHE A 321 12.42 5.49 6.30
CA PHE A 321 11.79 5.31 4.99
C PHE A 321 12.49 4.22 4.19
N LYS A 322 11.73 3.58 3.31
CA LYS A 322 12.20 2.46 2.50
C LYS A 322 11.39 2.36 1.22
N ASN A 323 12.04 1.99 0.13
CA ASN A 323 11.42 1.51 -1.10
C ASN A 323 11.79 0.05 -1.32
N GLU A 324 10.85 -0.74 -1.84
CA GLU A 324 10.99 -2.16 -2.13
C GLU A 324 10.29 -2.51 -3.45
N THR A 325 10.63 -3.66 -4.06
CA THR A 325 10.00 -4.10 -5.31
C THR A 325 9.65 -5.57 -5.36
N HIS A 326 8.53 -5.88 -6.01
CA HIS A 326 8.06 -7.25 -6.23
C HIS A 326 7.70 -7.47 -7.72
N ASN A 327 8.63 -7.13 -8.61
CA ASN A 327 8.42 -7.18 -10.07
C ASN A 327 8.07 -8.59 -10.58
N HIS A 328 8.83 -9.60 -10.15
CA HIS A 328 8.64 -10.99 -10.61
C HIS A 328 7.36 -11.63 -10.07
N PRO A 329 7.08 -11.60 -8.76
CA PRO A 329 5.81 -12.12 -8.23
C PRO A 329 4.59 -11.48 -8.89
N THR A 330 4.63 -10.16 -9.09
CA THR A 330 3.50 -9.41 -9.66
C THR A 330 3.23 -9.73 -11.14
N GLU A 331 4.25 -10.17 -11.88
CA GLU A 331 4.08 -10.58 -13.28
C GLU A 331 3.32 -11.92 -13.40
N ILE A 332 3.45 -12.79 -12.40
CA ILE A 332 2.91 -14.15 -12.38
C ILE A 332 1.55 -14.19 -11.67
N GLU A 333 1.47 -13.61 -10.47
CA GLU A 333 0.26 -13.47 -9.68
C GLU A 333 0.17 -12.01 -9.17
N PRO A 334 -0.49 -11.13 -9.94
CA PRO A 334 -0.47 -9.70 -9.70
C PRO A 334 -0.98 -9.27 -8.32
N PHE A 335 -2.00 -9.95 -7.78
CA PHE A 335 -2.61 -9.54 -6.52
C PHE A 335 -1.67 -9.79 -5.34
N GLY A 336 -1.20 -11.02 -5.18
CA GLY A 336 -0.29 -11.44 -4.12
C GLY A 336 1.07 -10.78 -4.24
N GLY A 337 1.61 -10.66 -5.47
CA GLY A 337 2.88 -9.98 -5.73
C GLY A 337 2.88 -8.51 -5.27
N ALA A 338 1.85 -7.75 -5.61
CA ALA A 338 1.75 -6.35 -5.21
C ALA A 338 1.39 -6.17 -3.72
N ALA A 339 0.55 -7.04 -3.16
CA ALA A 339 0.21 -7.02 -1.74
C ALA A 339 1.44 -7.26 -0.85
N THR A 340 2.24 -8.28 -1.19
CA THR A 340 3.49 -8.62 -0.48
C THR A 340 4.59 -7.59 -0.70
N CYS A 341 4.59 -6.85 -1.82
CA CYS A 341 5.46 -5.68 -2.00
C CYS A 341 5.30 -4.67 -0.87
N LEU A 342 4.05 -4.33 -0.54
CA LEU A 342 3.75 -3.39 0.53
C LEU A 342 4.04 -4.00 1.90
N GLY A 343 3.61 -5.24 2.15
CA GLY A 343 3.87 -5.93 3.43
C GLY A 343 5.36 -6.00 3.77
N GLY A 344 6.20 -6.40 2.82
CA GLY A 344 7.67 -6.38 3.00
C GLY A 344 8.20 -4.98 3.31
N ALA A 345 7.79 -3.99 2.52
CA ALA A 345 8.21 -2.60 2.74
C ALA A 345 7.79 -2.06 4.12
N ILE A 346 6.66 -2.48 4.67
CA ILE A 346 6.19 -2.09 6.02
C ILE A 346 7.06 -2.73 7.10
N ARG A 347 7.41 -4.01 6.95
CA ARG A 347 8.18 -4.74 7.97
C ARG A 347 9.61 -4.24 8.11
N ASP A 348 10.20 -3.68 7.05
CA ASP A 348 11.54 -3.08 7.08
C ASP A 348 11.67 -1.98 8.14
N PRO A 349 10.91 -0.85 8.11
CA PRO A 349 10.92 0.11 9.22
C PRO A 349 10.39 -0.45 10.53
N LEU A 350 9.45 -1.40 10.48
CA LEU A 350 8.89 -2.02 11.69
C LEU A 350 9.95 -2.81 12.47
N SER A 351 10.94 -3.40 11.79
CA SER A 351 12.11 -4.00 12.44
C SER A 351 12.90 -2.97 13.26
N GLY A 352 12.92 -1.71 12.83
CA GLY A 352 13.40 -0.54 13.59
C GLY A 352 12.41 -0.01 14.65
N ARG A 353 11.36 -0.78 14.97
CA ARG A 353 10.28 -0.46 15.93
C ARG A 353 9.46 0.76 15.51
N ALA A 354 9.57 1.19 14.25
CA ALA A 354 8.82 2.31 13.72
C ALA A 354 7.35 1.97 13.47
N TYR A 355 6.45 2.92 13.70
CA TYR A 355 5.07 2.82 13.22
C TYR A 355 4.99 3.35 11.80
N VAL A 356 4.61 2.51 10.84
CA VAL A 356 4.50 2.90 9.43
C VAL A 356 3.14 3.57 9.21
N TYR A 357 3.15 4.81 8.71
CA TYR A 357 1.95 5.66 8.64
C TYR A 357 1.72 6.32 7.29
N GLN A 358 2.68 6.25 6.36
CA GLN A 358 2.46 6.64 4.97
C GLN A 358 2.98 5.60 4.00
N ALA A 359 2.32 5.51 2.83
CA ALA A 359 2.79 4.77 1.68
C ALA A 359 2.71 5.58 0.39
N MET A 360 3.58 5.22 -0.55
CA MET A 360 3.59 5.65 -1.94
C MET A 360 3.70 4.41 -2.82
N ARG A 361 2.99 4.39 -3.96
CA ARG A 361 3.09 3.33 -4.96
C ARG A 361 3.50 3.93 -6.31
N VAL A 362 4.65 3.52 -6.84
CA VAL A 362 5.16 3.97 -8.14
C VAL A 362 5.40 2.76 -9.02
N THR A 363 4.73 2.68 -10.16
CA THR A 363 4.73 1.45 -10.98
C THR A 363 4.99 1.75 -12.45
N GLY A 364 5.43 0.73 -13.18
CA GLY A 364 5.69 0.76 -14.61
C GLY A 364 4.92 -0.36 -15.32
N SER A 365 4.19 0.00 -16.38
CA SER A 365 3.31 -0.90 -17.13
C SER A 365 3.37 -0.61 -18.63
N GLY A 366 3.11 -1.63 -19.45
CA GLY A 366 2.68 -1.41 -20.85
C GLY A 366 1.27 -0.83 -20.90
N ASP A 367 0.76 -0.50 -22.09
CA ASP A 367 -0.61 0.03 -22.25
C ASP A 367 -1.68 -0.99 -21.79
N PRO A 368 -2.43 -0.72 -20.70
CA PRO A 368 -3.45 -1.64 -20.18
C PRO A 368 -4.70 -1.70 -21.05
N ARG A 369 -4.80 -0.86 -22.09
CA ARG A 369 -5.89 -0.85 -23.09
C ARG A 369 -5.61 -1.80 -24.25
N THR A 370 -4.41 -2.38 -24.30
CA THR A 370 -4.04 -3.41 -25.28
C THR A 370 -5.05 -4.56 -25.23
N LYS A 371 -5.47 -5.03 -26.40
CA LYS A 371 -6.46 -6.12 -26.48
C LYS A 371 -5.86 -7.42 -25.95
N VAL A 372 -6.71 -8.27 -25.37
CA VAL A 372 -6.26 -9.57 -24.83
C VAL A 372 -5.69 -10.47 -25.94
N GLU A 373 -6.20 -10.38 -27.16
CA GLU A 373 -5.69 -11.14 -28.32
C GLU A 373 -4.24 -10.80 -28.69
N ASP A 374 -3.77 -9.60 -28.35
CA ASP A 374 -2.39 -9.13 -28.59
C ASP A 374 -1.44 -9.48 -27.42
N THR A 375 -1.92 -10.24 -26.43
CA THR A 375 -1.11 -10.66 -25.27
C THR A 375 0.00 -11.61 -25.72
N LEU A 376 1.24 -11.34 -25.30
CA LEU A 376 2.38 -12.22 -25.56
C LEU A 376 2.14 -13.63 -25.01
N LYS A 377 2.43 -14.65 -25.83
CA LYS A 377 2.29 -16.06 -25.43
C LYS A 377 3.10 -16.34 -24.16
N GLY A 378 2.43 -16.91 -23.15
CA GLY A 378 3.01 -17.24 -21.85
C GLY A 378 2.92 -16.10 -20.82
N LYS A 379 2.28 -14.98 -21.15
CA LYS A 379 2.04 -13.85 -20.24
C LYS A 379 0.56 -13.66 -19.94
N LEU A 380 0.26 -13.04 -18.80
CA LEU A 380 -1.08 -12.53 -18.50
C LEU A 380 -1.36 -11.26 -19.33
N PRO A 381 -2.64 -10.97 -19.67
CA PRO A 381 -2.99 -9.72 -20.31
C PRO A 381 -2.59 -8.50 -19.46
N GLN A 382 -2.10 -7.42 -20.10
CA GLN A 382 -1.64 -6.23 -19.38
C GLN A 382 -2.74 -5.63 -18.49
N LYS A 383 -3.98 -5.56 -18.97
CA LYS A 383 -5.14 -5.15 -18.17
C LYS A 383 -5.29 -5.96 -16.87
N LYS A 384 -5.10 -7.29 -16.93
CA LYS A 384 -5.22 -8.19 -15.78
C LYS A 384 -4.09 -7.97 -14.78
N ILE A 385 -2.86 -7.79 -15.27
CA ILE A 385 -1.70 -7.46 -14.42
C ILE A 385 -1.95 -6.12 -13.72
N THR A 386 -2.34 -5.08 -14.46
CA THR A 386 -2.61 -3.74 -13.94
C THR A 386 -3.72 -3.68 -12.90
N LEU A 387 -4.88 -4.24 -13.18
CA LEU A 387 -5.99 -4.23 -12.24
C LEU A 387 -5.71 -5.11 -11.01
N GLY A 388 -5.11 -6.29 -11.20
CA GLY A 388 -4.79 -7.22 -10.12
C GLY A 388 -3.76 -6.65 -9.14
N ALA A 389 -2.69 -6.04 -9.64
CA ALA A 389 -1.67 -5.42 -8.79
C ALA A 389 -2.20 -4.21 -8.02
N ALA A 390 -2.95 -3.32 -8.68
CA ALA A 390 -3.60 -2.20 -8.02
C ALA A 390 -4.55 -2.67 -6.91
N GLN A 391 -5.33 -3.74 -7.17
CA GLN A 391 -6.21 -4.34 -6.17
C GLN A 391 -5.43 -4.94 -5.01
N GLY A 392 -4.38 -5.72 -5.26
CA GLY A 392 -3.54 -6.36 -4.25
C GLY A 392 -2.91 -5.36 -3.29
N TYR A 393 -2.22 -4.34 -3.84
CA TYR A 393 -1.58 -3.30 -3.05
C TYR A 393 -2.60 -2.48 -2.24
N SER A 394 -3.70 -2.04 -2.89
CA SER A 394 -4.76 -1.27 -2.20
C SER A 394 -5.44 -2.08 -1.10
N SER A 395 -5.67 -3.37 -1.33
CA SER A 395 -6.30 -4.26 -0.35
C SER A 395 -5.46 -4.38 0.91
N TYR A 396 -4.15 -4.63 0.75
CA TYR A 396 -3.22 -4.74 1.87
C TYR A 396 -3.14 -3.43 2.67
N GLY A 397 -2.93 -2.30 1.97
CA GLY A 397 -2.80 -0.97 2.58
C GLY A 397 -4.07 -0.50 3.29
N ASN A 398 -5.25 -0.72 2.68
CA ASN A 398 -6.52 -0.33 3.28
C ASN A 398 -6.84 -1.17 4.53
N GLN A 399 -6.62 -2.48 4.48
CA GLN A 399 -6.89 -3.38 5.61
C GLN A 399 -5.96 -3.10 6.80
N ILE A 400 -4.66 -2.92 6.55
CA ILE A 400 -3.69 -2.60 7.61
C ILE A 400 -3.86 -1.16 8.16
N GLY A 401 -4.62 -0.30 7.47
CA GLY A 401 -4.86 1.08 7.90
C GLY A 401 -3.68 2.01 7.63
N LEU A 402 -3.11 1.93 6.43
CA LEU A 402 -1.98 2.74 6.00
C LEU A 402 -2.42 3.80 4.98
N ALA A 403 -2.15 5.07 5.27
CA ALA A 403 -2.47 6.17 4.37
C ALA A 403 -1.53 6.19 3.17
N THR A 404 -2.05 5.82 2.00
CA THR A 404 -1.32 5.92 0.73
C THR A 404 -1.54 7.30 0.14
N GLY A 405 -0.54 8.17 0.27
CA GLY A 405 -0.65 9.59 -0.10
C GLY A 405 -0.41 9.88 -1.58
N MET A 406 0.31 8.99 -2.28
CA MET A 406 0.64 9.17 -3.70
C MET A 406 0.70 7.83 -4.42
N VAL A 407 0.02 7.75 -5.57
CA VAL A 407 0.05 6.58 -6.47
C VAL A 407 0.27 7.08 -7.89
N SER A 408 1.20 6.45 -8.62
CA SER A 408 1.51 6.79 -10.01
C SER A 408 1.87 5.55 -10.81
N GLU A 409 1.28 5.41 -12.00
CA GLU A 409 1.66 4.40 -12.98
C GLU A 409 2.30 5.07 -14.20
N ILE A 410 3.50 4.62 -14.55
CA ILE A 410 4.31 5.13 -15.65
C ILE A 410 4.19 4.14 -16.81
N TYR A 411 3.72 4.62 -17.96
CA TYR A 411 3.46 3.77 -19.11
C TYR A 411 4.62 3.80 -20.10
N ASP A 412 5.17 2.63 -20.42
CA ASP A 412 6.19 2.42 -21.44
C ASP A 412 6.05 1.00 -22.03
N GLU A 413 6.13 0.86 -23.34
CA GLU A 413 5.96 -0.45 -24.02
C GLU A 413 7.03 -1.47 -23.60
N ASP A 414 8.23 -1.03 -23.20
CA ASP A 414 9.28 -1.95 -22.76
C ASP A 414 8.92 -2.64 -21.41
N TYR A 415 7.99 -2.08 -20.63
CA TYR A 415 7.44 -2.75 -19.44
C TYR A 415 6.46 -3.88 -19.78
N VAL A 416 6.03 -4.03 -21.04
CA VAL A 416 5.37 -5.26 -21.51
C VAL A 416 6.29 -6.47 -21.31
N THR A 417 7.61 -6.28 -21.29
CA THR A 417 8.59 -7.31 -20.92
C THR A 417 8.33 -7.87 -19.53
N LYS A 418 8.22 -6.97 -18.54
CA LYS A 418 8.01 -7.28 -17.14
C LYS A 418 7.67 -5.97 -16.40
N ARG A 419 6.58 -5.96 -15.65
CA ARG A 419 6.13 -4.79 -14.86
C ARG A 419 7.21 -4.34 -13.88
N MET A 420 7.20 -3.05 -13.59
CA MET A 420 7.81 -2.47 -12.39
C MET A 420 6.75 -2.26 -11.29
N GLU A 421 6.88 -2.92 -10.16
CA GLU A 421 6.03 -2.77 -8.97
C GLU A 421 6.90 -2.27 -7.81
N ILE A 422 6.82 -0.97 -7.48
CA ILE A 422 7.55 -0.34 -6.37
C ILE A 422 6.57 0.16 -5.32
N GLY A 423 6.80 -0.25 -4.08
CA GLY A 423 6.19 0.34 -2.89
C GLY A 423 7.22 1.11 -2.09
N ALA A 424 6.84 2.28 -1.58
CA ALA A 424 7.68 3.04 -0.65
C ALA A 424 6.88 3.49 0.57
N VAL A 425 7.51 3.52 1.73
CA VAL A 425 6.83 3.80 3.01
C VAL A 425 7.62 4.76 3.89
N ILE A 426 6.91 5.41 4.81
CA ILE A 426 7.48 6.20 5.90
C ILE A 426 6.97 5.67 7.23
N GLY A 427 7.90 5.39 8.14
CA GLY A 427 7.65 5.09 9.55
C GLY A 427 8.29 6.12 10.47
N ALA A 428 7.76 6.24 11.69
CA ALA A 428 8.37 7.06 12.71
C ALA A 428 8.16 6.50 14.12
N VAL A 429 9.09 6.80 15.03
CA VAL A 429 9.06 6.39 16.43
C VAL A 429 9.84 7.38 17.30
N PRO A 430 9.41 7.66 18.55
CA PRO A 430 10.25 8.40 19.49
C PRO A 430 11.59 7.68 19.69
N LEU A 431 12.70 8.41 19.60
CA LEU A 431 14.05 7.84 19.67
C LEU A 431 14.26 7.04 20.96
N GLU A 432 13.67 7.48 22.06
CA GLU A 432 13.74 6.81 23.37
C GLU A 432 13.11 5.40 23.42
N ASN A 433 12.29 5.04 22.43
CA ASN A 433 11.65 3.71 22.36
C ASN A 433 12.46 2.71 21.52
N VAL A 434 13.57 3.13 20.93
CA VAL A 434 14.44 2.27 20.12
C VAL A 434 15.73 1.99 20.89
N LYS A 435 16.02 0.71 21.09
CA LYS A 435 17.33 0.24 21.57
C LYS A 435 18.14 -0.29 20.41
N ARG A 436 19.42 0.09 20.34
CA ARG A 436 20.41 -0.42 19.39
C ARG A 436 21.48 -1.19 20.16
N GLU A 437 21.14 -2.40 20.61
CA GLU A 437 22.01 -3.25 21.43
C GLU A 437 22.42 -4.50 20.65
N LYS A 438 23.64 -5.01 20.93
CA LYS A 438 24.09 -6.28 20.35
C LYS A 438 23.51 -7.44 21.16
N PRO A 439 23.00 -8.50 20.52
CA PRO A 439 22.57 -9.70 21.24
C PRO A 439 23.70 -10.35 22.03
N GLU A 440 23.39 -10.82 23.23
CA GLU A 440 24.30 -11.44 24.18
C GLU A 440 23.98 -12.93 24.37
N ILE A 441 24.93 -13.69 24.91
CA ILE A 441 24.73 -15.11 25.21
C ILE A 441 23.51 -15.27 26.11
N SER A 442 22.67 -16.27 25.81
CA SER A 442 21.41 -16.59 26.49
C SER A 442 20.21 -15.69 26.19
N ASP A 443 20.39 -14.60 25.42
CA ASP A 443 19.26 -13.89 24.83
C ASP A 443 18.41 -14.86 24.00
N VAL A 444 17.11 -14.63 23.98
CA VAL A 444 16.15 -15.51 23.30
C VAL A 444 15.64 -14.87 22.02
N VAL A 445 15.41 -15.70 21.01
CA VAL A 445 14.78 -15.29 19.76
C VAL A 445 13.34 -15.79 19.73
N ILE A 446 12.41 -14.84 19.57
CA ILE A 446 10.98 -15.06 19.50
C ILE A 446 10.52 -14.86 18.05
N LEU A 447 9.85 -15.87 17.51
CA LEU A 447 9.08 -15.76 16.27
C LEU A 447 7.70 -15.19 16.62
N LEU A 448 7.42 -14.00 16.12
CA LEU A 448 6.18 -13.25 16.34
C LEU A 448 5.35 -13.20 15.05
N GLY A 449 4.06 -13.49 15.13
CA GLY A 449 3.11 -13.26 14.02
C GLY A 449 2.59 -14.53 13.35
N GLY A 450 2.65 -14.58 12.02
CA GLY A 450 2.04 -15.62 11.18
C GLY A 450 2.62 -17.03 11.36
N ARG A 451 1.82 -18.05 11.02
CA ARG A 451 2.25 -19.46 11.02
C ARG A 451 2.95 -19.84 9.71
N THR A 452 3.82 -20.83 9.78
CA THR A 452 4.70 -21.29 8.68
C THR A 452 4.01 -22.33 7.79
N GLY A 453 4.08 -22.15 6.48
CA GLY A 453 3.60 -23.06 5.43
C GLY A 453 4.69 -23.38 4.41
N ARG A 454 4.36 -24.17 3.37
CA ARG A 454 5.22 -24.37 2.17
C ARG A 454 5.10 -23.17 1.24
N ASP A 455 5.66 -22.09 1.70
CA ASP A 455 5.35 -20.73 1.32
C ASP A 455 6.65 -20.09 0.83
N GLY A 456 6.79 -19.83 -0.47
CA GLY A 456 8.01 -19.21 -1.01
C GLY A 456 9.28 -20.03 -0.81
N CYS A 457 9.20 -21.34 -0.56
CA CYS A 457 10.37 -22.19 -0.41
C CYS A 457 11.20 -22.20 -1.70
N GLY A 458 12.29 -21.43 -1.74
CA GLY A 458 13.12 -21.21 -2.93
C GLY A 458 12.79 -19.93 -3.71
N GLY A 459 11.90 -19.05 -3.22
CA GLY A 459 11.50 -17.80 -3.86
C GLY A 459 12.67 -16.86 -4.14
N ALA A 460 13.58 -16.69 -3.16
CA ALA A 460 14.84 -15.95 -3.34
C ALA A 460 15.63 -16.41 -4.58
N THR A 461 15.74 -17.73 -4.77
CA THR A 461 16.45 -18.33 -5.91
C THR A 461 15.65 -18.25 -7.22
N GLY A 462 14.32 -18.34 -7.14
CA GLY A 462 13.40 -18.22 -8.28
C GLY A 462 13.44 -16.83 -8.92
N SER A 463 13.53 -15.78 -8.10
CA SER A 463 13.62 -14.38 -8.54
C SER A 463 14.84 -14.09 -9.43
N SER A 464 15.91 -14.88 -9.31
CA SER A 464 17.17 -14.74 -10.04
C SER A 464 17.23 -15.54 -11.37
N LYS A 465 16.23 -16.40 -11.66
CA LYS A 465 16.20 -17.29 -12.85
C LYS A 465 15.60 -16.61 -14.10
N LYS A 466 15.98 -17.09 -15.30
CA LYS A 466 15.41 -16.62 -16.58
C LYS A 466 14.06 -17.31 -16.83
N HIS A 467 13.05 -16.54 -17.22
CA HIS A 467 11.73 -17.10 -17.54
C HIS A 467 11.72 -17.89 -18.85
N THR A 468 11.10 -19.07 -18.79
CA THR A 468 10.69 -19.89 -19.93
C THR A 468 9.24 -20.35 -19.71
N GLU A 469 8.56 -20.83 -20.76
CA GLU A 469 7.15 -21.29 -20.64
C GLU A 469 7.02 -22.43 -19.59
N THR A 470 8.04 -23.25 -19.41
CA THR A 470 8.08 -24.37 -18.46
C THR A 470 8.32 -23.95 -17.01
N SER A 471 9.07 -22.87 -16.76
CA SER A 471 9.38 -22.44 -15.38
C SER A 471 8.17 -21.84 -14.66
N ILE A 472 7.25 -21.20 -15.40
CA ILE A 472 6.05 -20.55 -14.86
C ILE A 472 5.10 -21.57 -14.21
N LEU A 473 5.04 -22.80 -14.75
CA LEU A 473 4.18 -23.87 -14.23
C LEU A 473 4.73 -24.50 -12.94
N THR A 474 6.05 -24.46 -12.72
CA THR A 474 6.71 -24.99 -11.51
C THR A 474 6.84 -23.97 -10.39
N SER A 475 6.71 -22.67 -10.69
CA SER A 475 6.86 -21.53 -9.74
C SER A 475 5.60 -21.22 -8.90
N GLY A 476 4.54 -22.04 -8.95
CA GLY A 476 3.28 -21.79 -8.21
C GLY A 476 3.43 -21.66 -6.69
N ALA A 477 4.47 -22.27 -6.10
CA ALA A 477 4.77 -22.17 -4.68
C ALA A 477 5.48 -20.86 -4.27
N GLU A 478 5.90 -20.03 -5.23
CA GLU A 478 6.76 -18.86 -4.99
C GLU A 478 5.98 -17.58 -4.64
N VAL A 479 4.68 -17.49 -4.96
CA VAL A 479 3.88 -16.26 -4.72
C VAL A 479 2.73 -16.54 -3.75
N GLN A 480 2.68 -15.76 -2.67
CA GLN A 480 1.67 -15.85 -1.61
C GLN A 480 0.80 -14.59 -1.55
N LYS A 481 -0.35 -14.74 -0.91
CA LYS A 481 -1.21 -13.63 -0.48
C LYS A 481 -0.95 -13.37 1.00
N GLY A 482 -0.58 -12.14 1.33
CA GLY A 482 -0.34 -11.75 2.72
C GLY A 482 -1.64 -11.58 3.52
N ASN A 483 -1.51 -11.61 4.84
CA ASN A 483 -2.55 -11.39 5.85
C ASN A 483 -2.35 -10.04 6.59
N PRO A 484 -2.83 -8.91 6.03
CA PRO A 484 -2.62 -7.57 6.59
C PRO A 484 -3.18 -7.40 8.01
N VAL A 485 -4.20 -8.17 8.38
CA VAL A 485 -4.79 -8.15 9.73
C VAL A 485 -3.80 -8.61 10.79
N THR A 486 -2.94 -9.58 10.48
CA THR A 486 -1.89 -10.05 11.39
C THR A 486 -0.79 -9.00 11.53
N GLU A 487 -0.31 -8.44 10.41
CA GLU A 487 0.73 -7.41 10.44
C GLU A 487 0.30 -6.13 11.19
N ARG A 488 -0.98 -5.75 11.07
CA ARG A 488 -1.57 -4.65 11.85
C ARG A 488 -1.37 -4.83 13.35
N LYS A 489 -1.61 -6.03 13.86
CA LYS A 489 -1.47 -6.34 15.30
C LYS A 489 0.00 -6.19 15.73
N ILE A 490 0.95 -6.59 14.89
CA ILE A 490 2.40 -6.42 15.16
C ILE A 490 2.74 -4.94 15.27
N GLN A 491 2.25 -4.10 14.34
CA GLN A 491 2.45 -2.64 14.44
C GLN A 491 1.89 -2.04 15.73
N ARG A 492 0.71 -2.49 16.18
CA ARG A 492 0.12 -2.05 17.47
C ARG A 492 0.96 -2.48 18.66
N LEU A 493 1.48 -3.71 18.66
CA LEU A 493 2.38 -4.21 19.69
C LEU A 493 3.65 -3.35 19.78
N PHE A 494 4.31 -3.11 18.64
CA PHE A 494 5.57 -2.35 18.58
C PHE A 494 5.38 -0.85 18.83
N ARG A 495 4.14 -0.35 18.75
CA ARG A 495 3.81 1.03 19.14
C ARG A 495 3.75 1.23 20.66
N LYS A 496 3.71 0.15 21.46
CA LYS A 496 3.79 0.23 22.93
C LYS A 496 5.26 0.42 23.34
N GLY A 497 5.65 1.63 23.75
CA GLY A 497 7.04 1.93 24.14
C GLY A 497 7.63 0.99 25.21
N LYS A 498 6.81 0.42 26.12
CA LYS A 498 7.26 -0.61 27.07
C LYS A 498 7.74 -1.89 26.38
N VAL A 499 7.08 -2.30 25.30
CA VAL A 499 7.42 -3.50 24.53
C VAL A 499 8.61 -3.19 23.60
N SER A 500 8.59 -2.06 22.90
CA SER A 500 9.68 -1.68 21.97
C SER A 500 11.04 -1.61 22.69
N ARG A 501 11.06 -1.13 23.94
CA ARG A 501 12.27 -1.07 24.79
C ARG A 501 12.74 -2.42 25.34
N MET A 502 11.95 -3.49 25.19
CA MET A 502 12.41 -4.87 25.50
C MET A 502 13.20 -5.47 24.32
N ILE A 503 13.05 -4.91 23.12
CA ILE A 503 13.62 -5.47 21.89
C ILE A 503 15.05 -4.95 21.72
N LYS A 504 16.04 -5.82 21.90
CA LYS A 504 17.45 -5.53 21.63
C LYS A 504 17.72 -5.41 20.14
N ARG A 505 17.23 -6.40 19.37
CA ARG A 505 17.38 -6.50 17.92
C ARG A 505 16.14 -7.12 17.30
N CYS A 506 15.82 -6.74 16.07
CA CYS A 506 14.69 -7.31 15.35
C CYS A 506 14.98 -7.38 13.85
N ASN A 507 14.45 -8.40 13.20
CA ASN A 507 14.51 -8.55 11.75
C ASN A 507 13.15 -9.02 11.22
N ASP A 508 12.84 -8.71 9.96
CA ASP A 508 11.65 -9.22 9.30
C ASP A 508 11.89 -10.61 8.69
N PHE A 509 10.82 -11.37 8.45
CA PHE A 509 10.91 -12.57 7.64
C PHE A 509 10.62 -12.23 6.17
N GLY A 510 11.70 -12.10 5.41
CA GLY A 510 11.68 -11.97 3.95
C GLY A 510 12.22 -13.22 3.26
N ALA A 511 13.14 -13.00 2.32
CA ALA A 511 13.83 -14.06 1.57
C ALA A 511 14.61 -15.00 2.49
N GLY A 512 14.48 -16.31 2.28
CA GLY A 512 15.19 -17.32 3.05
C GLY A 512 14.65 -17.67 4.44
N GLY A 513 13.54 -17.05 4.85
CA GLY A 513 12.76 -17.50 6.01
C GLY A 513 13.53 -17.52 7.33
N VAL A 514 13.33 -18.58 8.12
CA VAL A 514 13.98 -18.79 9.42
C VAL A 514 15.50 -18.73 9.28
N SER A 515 16.05 -19.29 8.20
CA SER A 515 17.50 -19.41 8.04
C SER A 515 18.20 -18.05 7.98
N VAL A 516 17.63 -17.08 7.27
CA VAL A 516 18.21 -15.74 7.11
C VAL A 516 17.72 -14.81 8.22
N ALA A 517 16.40 -14.72 8.42
CA ALA A 517 15.80 -13.76 9.34
C ALA A 517 16.29 -13.94 10.79
N ILE A 518 16.40 -15.20 11.25
CA ILE A 518 16.98 -15.50 12.56
C ILE A 518 18.50 -15.54 12.49
N GLY A 519 19.07 -16.17 11.45
CA GLY A 519 20.52 -16.39 11.34
C GLY A 519 21.39 -15.14 11.23
N GLU A 520 20.81 -13.98 10.88
CA GLU A 520 21.51 -12.68 10.84
C GLU A 520 21.46 -11.91 12.17
N LEU A 521 20.68 -12.36 13.15
CA LEU A 521 20.51 -11.64 14.41
C LEU A 521 21.74 -11.72 15.31
N ALA A 522 22.47 -12.82 15.28
CA ALA A 522 23.65 -13.04 16.12
C ALA A 522 24.67 -13.98 15.45
N GLU A 523 25.91 -13.93 15.91
CA GLU A 523 27.00 -14.75 15.35
C GLU A 523 26.86 -16.24 15.67
N GLY A 524 26.31 -16.58 16.85
CA GLY A 524 26.05 -17.96 17.26
C GLY A 524 24.59 -18.15 17.66
N LEU A 525 23.92 -19.13 17.05
CA LEU A 525 22.49 -19.38 17.25
C LEU A 525 22.20 -20.88 17.25
N GLU A 526 21.40 -21.32 18.21
CA GLU A 526 20.77 -22.65 18.16
C GLU A 526 19.24 -22.50 18.03
N ILE A 527 18.71 -22.95 16.88
CA ILE A 527 17.31 -22.82 16.49
C ILE A 527 16.64 -24.19 16.57
N ASN A 528 15.48 -24.27 17.21
CA ASN A 528 14.66 -25.47 17.23
C ASN A 528 13.46 -25.33 16.28
N LEU A 529 13.53 -26.03 15.15
CA LEU A 529 12.49 -25.99 14.11
C LEU A 529 11.20 -26.71 14.52
N ASP A 530 11.24 -27.61 15.51
CA ASP A 530 10.03 -28.25 16.03
C ASP A 530 9.10 -27.28 16.76
N LEU A 531 9.63 -26.14 17.24
CA LEU A 531 8.88 -25.09 17.91
C LEU A 531 8.26 -24.06 16.94
N VAL A 532 8.63 -24.09 15.65
CA VAL A 532 8.11 -23.14 14.67
C VAL A 532 6.61 -23.40 14.44
N PRO A 533 5.72 -22.41 14.65
CA PRO A 533 4.28 -22.58 14.42
C PRO A 533 3.96 -22.91 12.96
N LYS A 534 3.06 -23.87 12.71
CA LYS A 534 2.74 -24.38 11.36
C LYS A 534 1.28 -24.13 10.98
N LYS A 535 1.03 -23.84 9.69
CA LYS A 535 -0.33 -23.72 9.13
C LYS A 535 -1.02 -25.08 9.05
N TYR A 536 -0.27 -26.13 8.73
CA TYR A 536 -0.70 -27.52 8.61
C TYR A 536 0.47 -28.45 8.91
N GLU A 537 0.18 -29.69 9.30
CA GLU A 537 1.19 -30.73 9.46
C GLU A 537 1.67 -31.26 8.11
N GLY A 538 2.90 -31.81 8.06
CA GLY A 538 3.50 -32.35 6.83
C GLY A 538 4.59 -31.49 6.20
N LEU A 539 5.08 -30.45 6.89
CA LEU A 539 6.29 -29.73 6.52
C LEU A 539 7.55 -30.45 7.02
N ASP A 540 8.53 -30.64 6.14
CA ASP A 540 9.83 -31.19 6.52
C ASP A 540 10.77 -30.13 7.16
N GLY A 541 11.89 -30.57 7.73
CA GLY A 541 12.86 -29.67 8.36
C GLY A 541 13.47 -28.63 7.40
N THR A 542 13.63 -28.97 6.12
CA THR A 542 14.12 -28.03 5.10
C THR A 542 13.09 -26.95 4.83
N GLU A 543 11.82 -27.33 4.64
CA GLU A 543 10.71 -26.43 4.38
C GLU A 543 10.52 -25.45 5.54
N LEU A 544 10.62 -25.91 6.79
CA LEU A 544 10.58 -25.05 7.97
C LEU A 544 11.75 -24.05 8.02
N ALA A 545 12.96 -24.47 7.63
CA ALA A 545 14.15 -23.63 7.67
C ALA A 545 14.11 -22.48 6.63
N ILE A 546 13.57 -22.73 5.43
CA ILE A 546 13.65 -21.78 4.30
C ILE A 546 12.29 -21.17 3.91
N SER A 547 11.21 -21.49 4.61
CA SER A 547 9.88 -20.95 4.29
C SER A 547 9.82 -19.43 4.47
N GLU A 548 9.33 -18.74 3.44
CA GLU A 548 9.15 -17.29 3.33
C GLU A 548 7.69 -16.91 3.63
N SER A 549 6.99 -17.67 4.48
CA SER A 549 5.65 -17.31 4.98
C SER A 549 5.61 -15.88 5.51
N GLN A 550 4.54 -15.18 5.16
CA GLN A 550 4.38 -13.76 5.47
C GLN A 550 3.81 -13.47 6.88
N GLU A 551 3.93 -12.18 7.23
CA GLU A 551 3.62 -11.51 8.49
C GLU A 551 4.33 -12.07 9.72
N ARG A 552 5.63 -12.35 9.61
CA ARG A 552 6.46 -12.80 10.74
C ARG A 552 7.59 -11.79 11.03
N MET A 553 7.93 -11.65 12.31
CA MET A 553 9.09 -10.90 12.80
C MET A 553 9.94 -11.79 13.71
N ALA A 554 11.26 -11.66 13.62
CA ALA A 554 12.20 -12.29 14.54
C ALA A 554 12.64 -11.25 15.56
N VAL A 555 12.42 -11.51 16.84
CA VAL A 555 12.62 -10.54 17.92
C VAL A 555 13.60 -11.10 18.94
N VAL A 556 14.69 -10.37 19.19
CA VAL A 556 15.66 -10.68 20.25
C VAL A 556 15.32 -9.87 21.50
N VAL A 557 15.15 -10.57 22.62
CA VAL A 557 14.93 -9.99 23.94
C VAL A 557 15.83 -10.64 24.97
N ASP A 558 16.11 -9.93 26.07
CA ASP A 558 16.73 -10.55 27.24
C ASP A 558 15.89 -11.73 27.73
N ARG A 559 16.56 -12.75 28.26
CA ARG A 559 15.90 -13.93 28.84
C ARG A 559 14.87 -13.56 29.92
N GLU A 560 15.12 -12.53 30.71
CA GLU A 560 14.19 -12.06 31.75
C GLU A 560 12.92 -11.42 31.18
N HIS A 561 12.97 -10.89 29.95
CA HIS A 561 11.84 -10.26 29.28
C HIS A 561 11.01 -11.24 28.42
N GLU A 562 11.41 -12.52 28.31
CA GLU A 562 10.75 -13.52 27.46
C GLU A 562 9.24 -13.64 27.77
N GLU A 563 8.90 -13.91 29.03
CA GLU A 563 7.51 -14.16 29.44
C GLU A 563 6.62 -12.92 29.27
N ASP A 564 7.16 -11.75 29.63
CA ASP A 564 6.45 -10.47 29.50
C ASP A 564 6.20 -10.12 28.04
N PHE A 565 7.20 -10.32 27.16
CA PHE A 565 7.03 -10.07 25.73
C PHE A 565 5.94 -10.97 25.11
N ILE A 566 5.98 -12.28 25.39
CA ILE A 566 4.98 -13.24 24.92
C ILE A 566 3.59 -12.89 25.48
N LYS A 567 3.51 -12.46 26.73
CA LYS A 567 2.25 -11.99 27.34
C LYS A 567 1.69 -10.77 26.60
N TYR A 568 2.50 -9.74 26.34
CA TYR A 568 2.06 -8.56 25.59
C TYR A 568 1.62 -8.89 24.16
N ALA A 569 2.28 -9.85 23.50
CA ALA A 569 1.85 -10.34 22.19
C ALA A 569 0.47 -11.02 22.26
N ARG A 570 0.23 -11.86 23.28
CA ARG A 570 -1.09 -12.49 23.50
C ARG A 570 -2.20 -11.47 23.80
N GLU A 571 -1.88 -10.40 24.54
CA GLU A 571 -2.81 -9.27 24.76
C GLU A 571 -3.20 -8.56 23.45
N GLU A 572 -2.29 -8.56 22.46
CA GLU A 572 -2.53 -8.06 21.10
C GLU A 572 -3.14 -9.10 20.14
N ASN A 573 -3.59 -10.25 20.65
CA ASN A 573 -4.16 -11.34 19.86
C ASN A 573 -3.17 -11.87 18.80
N LEU A 574 -1.89 -11.99 19.17
CA LEU A 574 -0.77 -12.51 18.37
C LEU A 574 -0.19 -13.79 18.97
N GLU A 575 0.27 -14.66 18.09
CA GLU A 575 1.14 -15.78 18.45
C GLU A 575 2.60 -15.30 18.57
N ALA A 576 3.27 -15.72 19.63
CA ALA A 576 4.68 -15.46 19.88
C ALA A 576 5.30 -16.72 20.50
N THR A 577 6.34 -17.23 19.85
CA THR A 577 6.97 -18.50 20.25
C THR A 577 8.48 -18.34 20.30
N LYS A 578 9.10 -18.69 21.43
CA LYS A 578 10.56 -18.82 21.50
C LYS A 578 10.99 -19.98 20.62
N VAL A 579 11.88 -19.70 19.67
CA VAL A 579 12.39 -20.70 18.70
C VAL A 579 13.90 -20.86 18.73
N ALA A 580 14.65 -19.91 19.31
CA ALA A 580 16.11 -19.99 19.38
C ALA A 580 16.68 -19.27 20.61
N TYR A 581 17.97 -19.50 20.87
CA TYR A 581 18.77 -18.73 21.81
C TYR A 581 20.15 -18.40 21.23
N VAL A 582 20.72 -17.29 21.68
CA VAL A 582 22.06 -16.83 21.29
C VAL A 582 23.13 -17.62 22.03
N THR A 583 24.16 -18.04 21.31
CA THR A 583 25.28 -18.86 21.80
C THR A 583 26.63 -18.21 21.48
N ASP A 584 27.68 -18.66 22.16
CA ASP A 584 29.08 -18.28 21.91
C ASP A 584 29.80 -19.21 20.93
N SER A 585 29.06 -20.14 20.29
CA SER A 585 29.66 -21.16 19.42
C SER A 585 30.24 -20.59 18.11
N GLY A 586 29.82 -19.40 17.70
CA GLY A 586 30.13 -18.83 16.37
C GLY A 586 29.51 -19.61 15.21
N ARG A 587 28.43 -20.38 15.48
CA ARG A 587 27.79 -21.27 14.51
C ARG A 587 26.29 -21.06 14.43
N LEU A 588 25.74 -21.25 13.23
CA LEU A 588 24.31 -21.34 12.98
C LEU A 588 23.90 -22.82 12.99
N LYS A 589 23.16 -23.22 14.03
CA LYS A 589 22.70 -24.59 14.22
C LYS A 589 21.17 -24.66 14.22
N MET A 590 20.60 -25.55 13.41
CA MET A 590 19.15 -25.80 13.36
C MET A 590 18.84 -27.26 13.66
N LEU A 591 18.02 -27.48 14.68
CA LEU A 591 17.57 -28.79 15.13
C LEU A 591 16.17 -29.09 14.60
N TRP A 592 15.96 -30.30 14.08
CA TRP A 592 14.65 -30.83 13.74
C TRP A 592 14.53 -32.28 14.18
N ARG A 593 13.50 -32.61 14.95
CA ARG A 593 13.32 -33.91 15.63
C ARG A 593 14.57 -34.33 16.42
N GLY A 594 15.21 -33.37 17.07
CA GLY A 594 16.44 -33.55 17.84
C GLY A 594 17.73 -33.72 17.03
N ASN A 595 17.69 -33.75 15.69
CA ASN A 595 18.87 -33.88 14.84
C ASN A 595 19.32 -32.51 14.28
N PRO A 596 20.63 -32.20 14.28
CA PRO A 596 21.14 -31.02 13.59
C PRO A 596 21.05 -31.22 12.08
N ILE A 597 20.12 -30.51 11.43
CA ILE A 597 19.98 -30.52 9.96
C ILE A 597 20.75 -29.38 9.30
N VAL A 598 21.13 -28.35 10.07
CA VAL A 598 22.06 -27.29 9.69
C VAL A 598 23.06 -27.13 10.82
N ASP A 599 24.34 -27.15 10.49
CA ASP A 599 25.43 -26.83 11.42
C ASP A 599 26.58 -26.19 10.65
N LEU A 600 26.58 -24.86 10.56
CA LEU A 600 27.50 -24.07 9.73
C LEU A 600 28.24 -23.02 10.56
N SER A 601 29.54 -22.83 10.27
CA SER A 601 30.32 -21.71 10.80
C SER A 601 29.78 -20.37 10.28
N ARG A 602 29.63 -19.38 11.17
CA ARG A 602 29.25 -18.02 10.79
C ARG A 602 30.31 -17.37 9.89
N GLU A 603 31.58 -17.58 10.22
CA GLU A 603 32.72 -17.11 9.42
C GLU A 603 32.65 -17.63 7.98
N PHE A 604 32.28 -18.90 7.79
CA PHE A 604 32.10 -19.48 6.46
C PHE A 604 30.92 -18.86 5.71
N LEU A 605 29.77 -18.68 6.36
CA LEU A 605 28.62 -18.02 5.74
C LEU A 605 28.96 -16.58 5.29
N ASP A 606 29.73 -15.85 6.10
CA ASP A 606 30.16 -14.47 5.85
C ASP A 606 31.22 -14.32 4.75
N THR A 607 31.86 -15.42 4.30
CA THR A 607 32.71 -15.39 3.10
C THR A 607 31.95 -14.94 1.86
N ASN A 608 30.62 -15.12 1.88
CA ASN A 608 29.72 -14.78 0.78
C ASN A 608 30.07 -15.50 -0.54
N GLY A 609 30.77 -16.64 -0.53
CA GLY A 609 31.13 -17.35 -1.77
C GLY A 609 32.14 -16.60 -2.67
N VAL A 610 32.28 -17.06 -3.92
CA VAL A 610 33.34 -16.59 -4.83
C VAL A 610 33.00 -15.20 -5.38
N ARG A 611 34.01 -14.32 -5.51
CA ARG A 611 33.84 -12.97 -6.07
C ARG A 611 33.93 -13.00 -7.61
N ALA A 612 32.84 -12.60 -8.26
CA ALA A 612 32.79 -12.44 -9.71
C ALA A 612 33.51 -11.19 -10.22
N LYS A 613 33.92 -11.21 -11.50
CA LYS A 613 34.58 -10.10 -12.20
C LYS A 613 33.95 -9.93 -13.59
N THR A 614 33.81 -8.68 -14.05
CA THR A 614 33.28 -8.37 -15.39
C THR A 614 33.91 -7.11 -15.97
N ASP A 615 33.98 -7.02 -17.30
CA ASP A 615 34.31 -5.77 -18.00
C ASP A 615 33.04 -4.91 -18.21
N VAL A 616 33.22 -3.61 -18.42
CA VAL A 616 32.10 -2.66 -18.60
C VAL A 616 32.35 -1.68 -19.73
N ASN A 617 31.37 -1.54 -20.62
CA ASN A 617 31.37 -0.57 -21.71
C ASN A 617 30.14 0.34 -21.63
N ILE A 618 30.35 1.64 -21.43
CA ILE A 618 29.27 2.63 -21.50
C ILE A 618 29.15 3.15 -22.94
N LYS A 619 28.00 2.91 -23.55
CA LYS A 619 27.65 3.42 -24.89
C LYS A 619 27.49 4.94 -24.87
N SER A 620 27.96 5.62 -25.92
CA SER A 620 27.70 7.06 -26.06
C SER A 620 26.21 7.31 -26.32
N PRO A 621 25.56 8.29 -25.64
CA PRO A 621 24.23 8.74 -26.01
C PRO A 621 24.19 9.32 -27.43
N ASP A 622 23.04 9.20 -28.09
CA ASP A 622 22.80 9.79 -29.42
C ASP A 622 22.91 11.32 -29.38
N ILE A 623 23.43 11.90 -30.48
CA ILE A 623 23.66 13.34 -30.60
C ILE A 623 22.37 14.16 -30.60
N ASN A 624 21.28 13.60 -31.16
CA ASN A 624 19.95 14.17 -31.08
C ASN A 624 19.38 13.84 -29.70
N SER A 625 19.44 14.80 -28.79
CA SER A 625 19.02 14.57 -27.41
C SER A 625 17.51 14.39 -27.28
N TYR A 626 17.08 13.77 -26.17
CA TYR A 626 15.66 13.72 -25.82
C TYR A 626 15.01 15.11 -25.87
N PHE A 627 15.66 16.13 -25.29
CA PHE A 627 15.11 17.47 -25.23
C PHE A 627 15.03 18.15 -26.59
N GLU A 628 16.03 17.99 -27.46
CA GLU A 628 15.98 18.52 -28.82
C GLU A 628 14.91 17.83 -29.68
N SER A 629 14.81 16.50 -29.60
CA SER A 629 13.82 15.72 -30.34
C SER A 629 12.36 16.01 -29.95
N ARG A 630 12.16 16.61 -28.76
CA ARG A 630 10.85 16.96 -28.21
C ARG A 630 10.55 18.46 -28.27
N LYS A 631 11.46 19.28 -28.81
CA LYS A 631 11.15 20.68 -29.08
C LYS A 631 10.01 20.75 -30.08
N ASN A 632 8.88 21.32 -29.67
CA ASN A 632 7.73 21.50 -30.53
C ASN A 632 7.50 22.99 -30.79
N GLU A 633 7.72 23.43 -32.02
CA GLU A 633 7.49 24.80 -32.46
C GLU A 633 6.07 24.98 -33.02
N ALA A 634 5.04 24.49 -32.33
CA ALA A 634 3.65 24.70 -32.75
C ALA A 634 3.33 26.21 -32.72
N LYS A 635 3.29 26.85 -33.90
CA LYS A 635 3.17 28.32 -34.07
C LYS A 635 1.81 28.80 -34.59
N SER A 636 0.87 27.90 -34.90
CA SER A 636 -0.49 28.25 -35.36
C SER A 636 -1.56 27.79 -34.38
N GLY A 637 -2.71 28.47 -34.37
CA GLY A 637 -3.75 28.22 -33.38
C GLY A 637 -4.34 26.80 -33.39
N ASP A 638 -4.61 26.24 -34.57
CA ASP A 638 -5.10 24.86 -34.70
C ASP A 638 -4.09 23.83 -34.18
N CYS A 639 -2.79 24.08 -34.39
CA CYS A 639 -1.72 23.20 -33.91
C CYS A 639 -1.60 23.25 -32.38
N ILE A 640 -1.81 24.41 -31.76
CA ILE A 640 -1.81 24.56 -30.30
C ILE A 640 -2.99 23.81 -29.68
N LEU A 641 -4.21 24.02 -30.19
CA LEU A 641 -5.41 23.34 -29.68
C LEU A 641 -5.27 21.82 -29.76
N ARG A 642 -4.83 21.31 -30.92
CA ARG A 642 -4.59 19.88 -31.13
C ARG A 642 -3.50 19.35 -30.19
N GLY A 643 -2.35 20.02 -30.12
CA GLY A 643 -1.24 19.63 -29.25
C GLY A 643 -1.62 19.60 -27.77
N TRP A 644 -2.50 20.51 -27.33
CA TRP A 644 -3.01 20.56 -25.97
C TRP A 644 -3.82 19.30 -25.62
N PHE A 645 -4.78 18.93 -26.47
CA PHE A 645 -5.59 17.74 -26.26
C PHE A 645 -4.79 16.44 -26.40
N GLU A 646 -3.88 16.35 -27.37
CA GLU A 646 -2.98 15.18 -27.51
C GLU A 646 -2.08 15.02 -26.28
N THR A 647 -1.58 16.13 -25.72
CA THR A 647 -0.80 16.11 -24.46
C THR A 647 -1.63 15.57 -23.31
N LEU A 648 -2.86 16.07 -23.11
CA LEU A 648 -3.74 15.62 -22.03
C LEU A 648 -4.20 14.15 -22.17
N GLN A 649 -4.25 13.63 -23.40
CA GLN A 649 -4.62 12.24 -23.68
C GLN A 649 -3.45 11.25 -23.54
N ASN A 650 -2.20 11.74 -23.49
CA ASN A 650 -1.02 10.90 -23.30
C ASN A 650 -1.14 10.09 -22.00
N LEU A 651 -0.84 8.78 -22.04
CA LEU A 651 -0.99 7.89 -20.89
C LEU A 651 -0.23 8.35 -19.64
N ASN A 652 0.91 9.02 -19.82
CA ASN A 652 1.72 9.53 -18.72
C ASN A 652 1.33 10.96 -18.28
N VAL A 653 0.29 11.54 -18.86
CA VAL A 653 -0.25 12.87 -18.51
C VAL A 653 -1.71 12.78 -18.05
N CYS A 654 -2.50 11.92 -18.69
CA CYS A 654 -3.93 11.71 -18.49
C CYS A 654 -4.29 11.38 -17.03
N SER A 655 -5.58 11.45 -16.70
CA SER A 655 -6.05 11.24 -15.34
C SER A 655 -5.85 9.80 -14.90
N GLN A 656 -5.24 9.64 -13.72
CA GLN A 656 -5.14 8.36 -13.01
C GLN A 656 -6.07 8.33 -11.78
N LYS A 657 -7.05 9.25 -11.70
CA LYS A 657 -7.92 9.42 -10.53
C LYS A 657 -8.64 8.13 -10.13
N GLY A 658 -9.16 7.38 -11.10
CA GLY A 658 -9.84 6.11 -10.84
C GLY A 658 -8.96 5.02 -10.23
N LEU A 659 -7.64 5.05 -10.51
CA LEU A 659 -6.65 4.19 -9.87
C LEU A 659 -6.36 4.67 -8.45
N ILE A 660 -6.05 5.95 -8.28
CA ILE A 660 -5.62 6.56 -7.02
C ILE A 660 -6.71 6.49 -5.94
N GLU A 661 -7.98 6.73 -6.29
CA GLU A 661 -9.10 6.69 -5.33
C GLU A 661 -9.36 5.30 -4.71
N ARG A 662 -8.68 4.24 -5.18
CA ARG A 662 -8.78 2.89 -4.59
C ARG A 662 -8.03 2.78 -3.26
N PHE A 663 -7.12 3.70 -3.00
CA PHE A 663 -6.21 3.66 -1.86
C PHE A 663 -6.67 4.67 -0.79
N ASP A 664 -6.77 4.24 0.47
CA ASP A 664 -7.07 5.14 1.58
C ASP A 664 -5.94 6.15 1.77
N SER A 665 -6.26 7.43 1.81
CA SER A 665 -5.28 8.51 2.01
C SER A 665 -5.53 9.31 3.30
N THR A 666 -6.40 8.84 4.19
CA THR A 666 -6.94 9.63 5.31
C THR A 666 -6.87 8.95 6.67
N VAL A 667 -6.74 7.62 6.71
CA VAL A 667 -6.58 6.85 7.96
C VAL A 667 -5.38 7.35 8.78
N GLY A 668 -5.53 7.43 10.11
CA GLY A 668 -4.53 7.99 11.02
C GLY A 668 -4.65 9.49 11.27
N ALA A 669 -5.53 10.18 10.52
CA ALA A 669 -5.80 11.62 10.55
C ALA A 669 -4.52 12.48 10.58
N SER A 670 -3.52 12.08 9.78
CA SER A 670 -2.22 12.74 9.69
C SER A 670 -1.94 13.35 8.31
N SER A 671 -2.64 12.91 7.25
CA SER A 671 -2.44 13.39 5.89
C SER A 671 -2.76 14.87 5.74
N ILE A 672 -1.76 15.65 5.36
CA ILE A 672 -1.89 17.09 5.11
C ILE A 672 -2.58 17.33 3.77
N PHE A 673 -2.24 16.49 2.78
CA PHE A 673 -2.82 16.57 1.43
C PHE A 673 -3.60 15.31 1.09
N MET A 674 -4.79 15.50 0.51
CA MET A 674 -5.42 14.48 -0.33
C MET A 674 -4.65 14.36 -1.66
N PRO A 675 -4.60 13.18 -2.31
CA PRO A 675 -3.89 13.00 -3.58
C PRO A 675 -4.34 13.96 -4.70
N TYR A 676 -5.60 14.41 -4.65
CA TYR A 676 -6.15 15.43 -5.52
C TYR A 676 -6.68 16.61 -4.71
N GLY A 677 -6.23 17.82 -5.04
CA GLY A 677 -6.57 19.07 -4.38
C GLY A 677 -7.68 19.87 -5.06
N GLY A 678 -8.13 20.92 -4.37
CA GLY A 678 -9.14 21.87 -4.80
C GLY A 678 -10.58 21.43 -4.53
N LYS A 679 -11.52 22.37 -4.74
CA LYS A 679 -12.96 22.15 -4.56
C LYS A 679 -13.50 20.93 -5.32
N TYR A 680 -12.99 20.68 -6.52
CA TYR A 680 -13.42 19.58 -7.39
C TYR A 680 -12.55 18.31 -7.25
N GLN A 681 -11.45 18.37 -6.50
CA GLN A 681 -10.52 17.25 -6.30
C GLN A 681 -9.98 16.70 -7.63
N ASP A 682 -9.49 17.59 -8.49
CA ASP A 682 -9.03 17.27 -9.86
C ASP A 682 -7.59 17.73 -10.17
N THR A 683 -6.91 18.38 -9.23
CA THR A 683 -5.47 18.70 -9.38
C THR A 683 -4.61 17.72 -8.59
N PRO A 684 -3.76 16.89 -9.23
CA PRO A 684 -2.85 15.99 -8.51
C PRO A 684 -1.77 16.75 -7.73
N ILE A 685 -1.39 16.24 -6.56
CA ILE A 685 -0.30 16.82 -5.73
C ILE A 685 1.10 16.51 -6.27
N GLU A 686 2.10 17.30 -5.85
CA GLU A 686 3.51 17.08 -6.23
C GLU A 686 4.28 16.15 -5.27
N ALA A 687 3.97 16.20 -3.98
CA ALA A 687 4.53 15.32 -2.97
C ALA A 687 3.45 14.90 -1.96
N MET A 688 3.51 13.65 -1.47
CA MET A 688 2.69 13.28 -0.32
C MET A 688 3.25 13.91 0.95
N ALA A 689 2.37 14.30 1.88
CA ALA A 689 2.76 14.90 3.14
C ALA A 689 1.83 14.49 4.28
N ALA A 690 2.40 14.16 5.45
CA ALA A 690 1.65 13.90 6.66
C ALA A 690 2.41 14.32 7.91
N LYS A 691 1.67 14.58 8.98
CA LYS A 691 2.19 14.86 10.32
C LYS A 691 2.77 13.61 10.96
N LEU A 692 3.76 13.76 11.84
CA LEU A 692 4.28 12.62 12.61
C LEU A 692 3.16 11.94 13.43
N PRO A 693 3.19 10.60 13.59
CA PRO A 693 2.12 9.83 14.20
C PRO A 693 2.18 9.86 15.74
N VAL A 694 2.11 11.06 16.35
CA VAL A 694 2.09 11.24 17.81
C VAL A 694 0.85 10.58 18.43
N LEU A 695 1.03 9.86 19.54
CA LEU A 695 -0.07 9.20 20.26
C LEU A 695 -0.86 10.17 21.15
N LYS A 696 -0.19 11.22 21.64
CA LYS A 696 -0.74 12.24 22.53
C LYS A 696 -0.30 13.61 22.04
N GLY A 697 -1.16 14.61 22.20
CA GLY A 697 -0.91 15.97 21.75
C GLY A 697 -1.11 16.17 20.24
N SER A 698 -0.65 17.32 19.76
CA SER A 698 -0.55 17.69 18.35
C SER A 698 0.92 18.01 18.02
N THR A 699 1.28 17.87 16.76
CA THR A 699 2.59 18.28 16.25
C THR A 699 2.42 19.19 15.05
N ASN A 700 3.34 20.10 14.78
CA ASN A 700 3.41 20.77 13.47
C ASN A 700 4.44 20.10 12.54
N THR A 701 5.25 19.16 13.05
CA THR A 701 6.28 18.46 12.29
C THR A 701 5.64 17.45 11.33
N ALA A 702 6.04 17.54 10.07
CA ALA A 702 5.54 16.73 8.97
C ALA A 702 6.68 16.10 8.17
N THR A 703 6.40 14.97 7.52
CA THR A 703 7.23 14.36 6.48
C THR A 703 6.68 14.68 5.11
N LEU A 704 7.58 14.83 4.14
CA LEU A 704 7.26 14.91 2.72
C LEU A 704 8.01 13.84 1.95
N MET A 705 7.35 13.26 0.96
CA MET A 705 7.97 12.32 0.01
C MET A 705 7.47 12.54 -1.41
N SER A 706 8.39 12.52 -2.36
CA SER A 706 8.12 12.60 -3.80
C SER A 706 8.96 11.57 -4.54
N PHE A 707 8.74 11.45 -5.85
CA PHE A 707 9.58 10.65 -6.73
C PHE A 707 9.86 11.36 -8.07
N GLY A 708 10.93 10.94 -8.76
CA GLY A 708 11.25 11.35 -10.12
C GLY A 708 11.74 10.18 -10.96
N TYR A 709 11.26 10.07 -12.20
CA TYR A 709 11.69 9.09 -13.20
C TYR A 709 11.02 9.37 -14.55
N ASN A 710 11.80 9.27 -15.63
CA ASN A 710 11.28 9.31 -17.00
C ASN A 710 11.97 8.24 -17.88
N PRO A 711 11.23 7.23 -18.39
CA PRO A 711 11.81 6.17 -19.19
C PRO A 711 12.39 6.66 -20.51
N ASP A 712 11.85 7.72 -21.12
CA ASP A 712 12.36 8.25 -22.39
C ASP A 712 13.77 8.85 -22.24
N ILE A 713 14.00 9.61 -21.15
CA ILE A 713 15.32 10.18 -20.85
C ILE A 713 16.29 9.06 -20.51
N ALA A 714 15.86 8.08 -19.70
CA ALA A 714 16.72 6.97 -19.29
C ALA A 714 17.10 6.03 -20.46
N LYS A 715 16.21 5.85 -21.45
CA LYS A 715 16.52 5.13 -22.69
C LYS A 715 17.50 5.89 -23.58
N TRP A 716 17.37 7.21 -23.71
CA TRP A 716 18.33 8.04 -24.43
C TRP A 716 19.71 8.04 -23.75
N SER A 717 19.74 8.26 -22.44
CA SER A 717 20.95 8.22 -21.64
C SER A 717 20.63 7.86 -20.19
N PRO A 718 21.05 6.67 -19.70
CA PRO A 718 20.85 6.30 -18.29
C PRO A 718 21.47 7.31 -17.32
N PHE A 719 22.61 7.92 -17.68
CA PHE A 719 23.25 8.99 -16.91
C PHE A 719 22.34 10.21 -16.74
N HIS A 720 21.82 10.76 -17.84
CA HIS A 720 20.92 11.92 -17.77
C HIS A 720 19.58 11.54 -17.13
N GLY A 721 19.08 10.33 -17.38
CA GLY A 721 17.87 9.80 -16.75
C GLY A 721 17.96 9.85 -15.22
N ALA A 722 19.08 9.43 -14.65
CA ALA A 722 19.31 9.50 -13.21
C ALA A 722 19.46 10.95 -12.70
N VAL A 723 20.16 11.82 -13.44
CA VAL A 723 20.30 13.25 -13.09
C VAL A 723 18.94 13.92 -12.99
N TYR A 724 18.08 13.73 -14.00
CA TYR A 724 16.75 14.33 -14.03
C TYR A 724 15.76 13.66 -13.07
N ALA A 725 15.91 12.36 -12.78
CA ALA A 725 15.14 11.69 -11.74
C ALA A 725 15.38 12.34 -10.36
N VAL A 726 16.65 12.58 -10.00
CA VAL A 726 17.02 13.26 -8.75
C VAL A 726 16.46 14.70 -8.75
N LEU A 727 16.71 15.45 -9.81
CA LEU A 727 16.24 16.84 -9.94
C LEU A 727 14.72 16.97 -9.81
N GLU A 728 13.96 16.13 -10.51
CA GLU A 728 12.49 16.14 -10.47
C GLU A 728 11.95 15.83 -9.07
N SER A 729 12.50 14.80 -8.41
CA SER A 729 12.07 14.43 -7.05
C SER A 729 12.26 15.61 -6.08
N ILE A 730 13.40 16.32 -6.17
CA ILE A 730 13.69 17.47 -5.31
C ILE A 730 12.81 18.67 -5.67
N ALA A 731 12.62 18.97 -6.95
CA ALA A 731 11.76 20.05 -7.41
C ALA A 731 10.33 19.92 -6.85
N LYS A 732 9.78 18.70 -6.86
CA LYS A 732 8.45 18.41 -6.30
C LYS A 732 8.35 18.66 -4.80
N ILE A 733 9.40 18.33 -4.04
CA ILE A 733 9.47 18.62 -2.60
C ILE A 733 9.45 20.14 -2.38
N VAL A 734 10.26 20.89 -3.14
CA VAL A 734 10.35 22.35 -3.02
C VAL A 734 9.02 23.01 -3.40
N CYS A 735 8.38 22.61 -4.50
CA CYS A 735 7.04 23.10 -4.87
C CYS A 735 5.97 22.83 -3.80
N SER A 736 6.19 21.82 -2.94
CA SER A 736 5.28 21.49 -1.84
C SER A 736 5.62 22.22 -0.53
N GLY A 737 6.67 23.05 -0.52
CA GLY A 737 7.15 23.82 0.65
C GLY A 737 8.25 23.13 1.48
N GLY A 738 8.79 21.99 1.02
CA GLY A 738 9.94 21.35 1.65
C GLY A 738 11.26 22.06 1.32
N GLN A 739 12.21 22.05 2.25
CA GLN A 739 13.53 22.67 2.08
C GLN A 739 14.54 21.68 1.51
N MET A 740 15.33 22.12 0.54
CA MET A 740 16.30 21.28 -0.19
C MET A 740 17.42 20.74 0.71
N ASP A 741 17.96 21.57 1.61
CA ASP A 741 19.14 21.27 2.43
C ASP A 741 18.98 20.04 3.34
N ASN A 742 17.73 19.68 3.66
CA ASN A 742 17.41 18.56 4.55
C ASN A 742 17.04 17.27 3.80
N ILE A 743 16.92 17.30 2.48
CA ILE A 743 16.49 16.14 1.69
C ILE A 743 17.47 14.96 1.84
N LYS A 744 16.89 13.76 1.91
CA LYS A 744 17.58 12.49 1.81
C LYS A 744 16.95 11.68 0.69
N LEU A 745 17.77 10.94 -0.05
CA LEU A 745 17.35 10.16 -1.19
C LEU A 745 17.37 8.67 -0.87
N THR A 746 16.53 7.93 -1.57
CA THR A 746 16.65 6.48 -1.73
C THR A 746 16.37 6.12 -3.18
N PHE A 747 17.14 5.19 -3.73
CA PHE A 747 17.07 4.83 -5.15
C PHE A 747 16.46 3.46 -5.37
N GLN A 748 15.71 3.32 -6.46
CA GLN A 748 15.26 2.03 -6.96
C GLN A 748 15.83 1.78 -8.35
N GLU A 749 16.71 0.79 -8.46
CA GLU A 749 17.28 0.35 -9.72
C GLU A 749 16.49 -0.84 -10.30
N TYR A 750 16.10 -0.75 -11.57
CA TYR A 750 15.50 -1.86 -12.30
C TYR A 750 16.04 -1.94 -13.73
N PHE A 751 16.78 -3.01 -14.02
CA PHE A 751 17.47 -3.18 -15.30
C PHE A 751 17.27 -4.60 -15.83
N GLU A 752 17.62 -4.77 -17.10
CA GLU A 752 17.71 -6.07 -17.75
C GLU A 752 18.73 -7.00 -17.09
N LYS A 753 18.65 -8.30 -17.38
CA LYS A 753 19.66 -9.26 -16.95
C LYS A 753 21.00 -8.99 -17.64
N LEU A 754 22.05 -8.74 -16.84
CA LEU A 754 23.34 -8.25 -17.31
C LEU A 754 24.22 -9.34 -17.95
N GLY A 755 24.27 -10.54 -17.37
CA GLY A 755 25.13 -11.63 -17.88
C GLY A 755 26.61 -11.23 -17.93
N LYS A 756 27.32 -11.64 -18.99
CA LYS A 756 28.74 -11.28 -19.23
C LYS A 756 28.91 -10.16 -20.27
N ASP A 757 27.83 -9.50 -20.69
CA ASP A 757 27.86 -8.48 -21.75
C ASP A 757 28.28 -7.12 -21.17
N PRO A 758 29.47 -6.58 -21.54
CA PRO A 758 29.97 -5.32 -20.99
C PRO A 758 29.04 -4.13 -21.20
N PHE A 759 28.24 -4.11 -22.28
CA PHE A 759 27.34 -2.99 -22.58
C PHE A 759 26.11 -2.98 -21.68
N LYS A 760 25.62 -4.17 -21.29
CA LYS A 760 24.52 -4.27 -20.33
C LYS A 760 24.93 -3.73 -18.97
N TRP A 761 26.14 -4.08 -18.51
CA TRP A 761 26.74 -3.53 -17.28
C TRP A 761 26.98 -2.02 -17.36
N GLY A 762 27.17 -1.48 -18.56
CA GLY A 762 27.33 -0.04 -18.79
C GLY A 762 26.09 0.78 -18.43
N LYS A 763 24.88 0.21 -18.55
CA LYS A 763 23.61 0.90 -18.27
C LYS A 763 23.44 1.27 -16.78
N PRO A 764 23.47 0.32 -15.82
CA PRO A 764 23.38 0.65 -14.40
C PRO A 764 24.58 1.48 -13.94
N LEU A 765 25.79 1.22 -14.47
CA LEU A 765 26.96 2.04 -14.15
C LEU A 765 26.75 3.50 -14.56
N ALA A 766 26.28 3.77 -15.78
CA ALA A 766 26.00 5.12 -16.24
C ALA A 766 24.92 5.82 -15.40
N ALA A 767 23.85 5.10 -15.03
CA ALA A 767 22.80 5.64 -14.16
C ALA A 767 23.33 6.01 -12.76
N LEU A 768 24.12 5.14 -12.13
CA LEU A 768 24.71 5.41 -10.82
C LEU A 768 25.72 6.57 -10.87
N LEU A 769 26.48 6.70 -11.95
CA LEU A 769 27.34 7.88 -12.17
C LEU A 769 26.50 9.16 -12.30
N GLY A 770 25.37 9.11 -13.02
CA GLY A 770 24.44 10.24 -13.11
C GLY A 770 23.86 10.65 -11.76
N ALA A 771 23.44 9.65 -10.96
CA ALA A 771 22.97 9.88 -9.61
C ALA A 771 24.07 10.46 -8.70
N LEU A 772 25.31 9.97 -8.80
CA LEU A 772 26.45 10.53 -8.06
C LEU A 772 26.76 11.98 -8.47
N TYR A 773 26.66 12.29 -9.76
CA TYR A 773 26.81 13.64 -10.27
C TYR A 773 25.76 14.57 -9.66
N ALA A 774 24.47 14.21 -9.71
CA ALA A 774 23.40 15.00 -9.13
C ALA A 774 23.51 15.16 -7.60
N GLN A 775 23.88 14.09 -6.88
CA GLN A 775 24.11 14.14 -5.43
C GLN A 775 25.22 15.14 -5.07
N ARG A 776 26.31 15.15 -5.83
CA ARG A 776 27.41 16.11 -5.62
C ARG A 776 26.94 17.53 -5.86
N GLU A 777 26.31 17.77 -7.01
CA GLU A 777 25.90 19.12 -7.40
C GLU A 777 24.80 19.68 -6.50
N LEU A 778 23.86 18.86 -6.02
CA LEU A 778 22.79 19.32 -5.14
C LEU A 778 23.11 19.19 -3.65
N GLU A 779 24.26 18.60 -3.30
CA GLU A 779 24.70 18.32 -1.93
C GLU A 779 23.72 17.46 -1.10
N VAL A 780 22.98 16.59 -1.78
CA VAL A 780 22.00 15.66 -1.21
C VAL A 780 22.52 14.23 -1.26
N ALA A 781 22.24 13.44 -0.24
CA ALA A 781 22.74 12.07 -0.14
C ALA A 781 21.64 11.03 -0.33
N ALA A 782 21.94 9.99 -1.10
CA ALA A 782 21.21 8.73 -1.06
C ALA A 782 21.67 7.89 0.13
N ILE A 783 20.79 7.69 1.11
CA ILE A 783 21.11 6.95 2.34
C ILE A 783 20.53 5.53 2.34
N GLY A 784 19.91 5.12 1.23
CA GLY A 784 19.52 3.74 0.97
C GLY A 784 19.11 3.55 -0.49
N GLY A 785 18.67 2.33 -0.79
CA GLY A 785 18.18 1.95 -2.10
C GLY A 785 17.96 0.45 -2.20
N LYS A 786 17.47 0.00 -3.35
CA LYS A 786 17.23 -1.41 -3.66
C LYS A 786 17.36 -1.62 -5.16
N ASP A 787 17.91 -2.76 -5.55
CA ASP A 787 18.14 -3.10 -6.95
C ASP A 787 17.41 -4.39 -7.40
N SER A 788 17.08 -4.44 -8.70
CA SER A 788 16.52 -5.62 -9.36
C SER A 788 17.11 -5.75 -10.78
N MET A 789 17.96 -6.77 -11.00
CA MET A 789 18.65 -7.02 -12.29
C MET A 789 18.01 -8.15 -13.11
N SER A 790 16.68 -8.31 -12.98
CA SER A 790 15.91 -9.42 -13.55
C SER A 790 14.90 -9.01 -14.64
N GLY A 791 15.02 -7.79 -15.18
CA GLY A 791 14.07 -7.18 -16.11
C GLY A 791 14.16 -7.67 -17.56
N SER A 792 14.27 -8.98 -17.78
CA SER A 792 14.32 -9.57 -19.13
C SER A 792 13.32 -10.72 -19.27
N PHE A 793 12.62 -10.76 -20.41
CA PHE A 793 11.72 -11.87 -20.78
C PHE A 793 11.97 -12.25 -22.25
N LYS A 794 12.37 -13.50 -22.49
CA LYS A 794 12.86 -13.96 -23.80
C LYS A 794 14.03 -13.08 -24.29
N ASP A 795 13.81 -12.28 -25.35
CA ASP A 795 14.76 -11.34 -25.94
C ASP A 795 14.38 -9.87 -25.69
N MET A 796 13.29 -9.64 -24.96
CA MET A 796 12.81 -8.30 -24.58
C MET A 796 13.39 -7.88 -23.23
N ASN A 797 13.57 -6.58 -23.04
CA ASN A 797 14.14 -5.97 -21.85
C ASN A 797 13.28 -4.81 -21.38
N VAL A 798 13.24 -4.59 -20.06
CA VAL A 798 12.65 -3.40 -19.46
C VAL A 798 13.49 -2.16 -19.78
N PRO A 799 12.90 -0.95 -19.75
CA PRO A 799 13.68 0.26 -19.95
C PRO A 799 14.67 0.44 -18.78
N PRO A 800 15.86 1.03 -19.00
CA PRO A 800 16.76 1.40 -17.92
C PRO A 800 16.04 2.24 -16.87
N THR A 801 16.03 1.80 -15.62
CA THR A 801 15.23 2.42 -14.57
C THR A 801 16.10 2.74 -13.36
N LEU A 802 16.16 4.02 -13.01
CA LEU A 802 16.59 4.50 -11.70
C LEU A 802 15.52 5.50 -11.23
N VAL A 803 14.70 5.10 -10.27
CA VAL A 803 13.71 5.99 -9.64
C VAL A 803 14.36 6.66 -8.43
N SER A 804 14.27 7.99 -8.37
CA SER A 804 14.70 8.76 -7.21
C SER A 804 13.52 9.05 -6.31
N PHE A 805 13.58 8.64 -5.04
CA PHE A 805 12.65 9.06 -4.00
C PHE A 805 13.33 10.08 -3.10
N ALA A 806 12.71 11.26 -2.94
CA ALA A 806 13.20 12.31 -2.07
C ALA A 806 12.33 12.40 -0.82
N VAL A 807 12.96 12.40 0.36
CA VAL A 807 12.30 12.50 1.66
C VAL A 807 12.88 13.66 2.45
N THR A 808 12.02 14.46 3.09
CA THR A 808 12.43 15.51 4.02
C THR A 808 11.39 15.70 5.11
N THR A 809 11.71 16.54 6.09
CA THR A 809 10.77 17.02 7.11
C THR A 809 10.49 18.51 6.95
N GLY A 810 9.32 18.96 7.37
CA GLY A 810 8.90 20.36 7.32
C GLY A 810 7.78 20.66 8.29
N GLU A 811 7.21 21.86 8.16
CA GLU A 811 6.13 22.37 9.02
C GLU A 811 4.78 22.29 8.29
N ALA A 812 3.78 21.65 8.91
CA ALA A 812 2.54 21.27 8.27
C ALA A 812 1.70 22.48 7.79
N ASP A 813 1.75 23.59 8.53
CA ASP A 813 1.09 24.85 8.18
C ASP A 813 1.73 25.54 6.95
N LYS A 814 3.04 25.40 6.76
CA LYS A 814 3.82 26.02 5.66
C LYS A 814 3.73 25.31 4.31
N LEU A 815 3.29 24.06 4.27
CA LEU A 815 3.23 23.30 3.02
C LEU A 815 2.16 23.87 2.06
N ILE A 816 2.35 23.78 0.75
CA ILE A 816 1.36 24.25 -0.24
C ILE A 816 1.02 23.14 -1.25
N SER A 817 -0.12 23.29 -1.93
CA SER A 817 -0.60 22.36 -2.95
C SER A 817 -0.77 23.06 -4.31
N PRO A 818 -0.72 22.31 -5.43
CA PRO A 818 -0.51 22.90 -6.77
C PRO A 818 -1.72 23.57 -7.41
N GLU A 819 -2.95 23.37 -6.92
CA GLU A 819 -4.12 23.99 -7.56
C GLU A 819 -4.12 25.51 -7.38
N PHE A 820 -4.47 26.26 -8.44
CA PHE A 820 -4.56 27.72 -8.35
C PHE A 820 -5.53 28.15 -7.24
N LYS A 821 -5.14 29.13 -6.43
CA LYS A 821 -5.85 29.54 -5.20
C LYS A 821 -6.71 30.77 -5.40
N GLY A 822 -6.30 31.70 -6.27
CA GLY A 822 -6.92 33.01 -6.39
C GLY A 822 -7.09 33.48 -7.83
N TYR A 823 -7.80 34.60 -8.00
CA TYR A 823 -7.96 35.32 -9.26
C TYR A 823 -7.09 36.58 -9.25
N GLY A 824 -6.54 36.95 -10.39
CA GLY A 824 -5.65 38.10 -10.52
C GLY A 824 -4.23 37.83 -10.03
N SER A 825 -3.91 36.58 -9.68
CA SER A 825 -2.57 36.15 -9.26
C SER A 825 -1.64 36.08 -10.47
N TYR A 826 -0.39 36.47 -10.30
CA TYR A 826 0.61 36.27 -11.35
C TYR A 826 1.04 34.80 -11.40
N VAL A 827 1.09 34.24 -12.59
CA VAL A 827 1.63 32.90 -12.83
C VAL A 827 2.96 33.03 -13.55
N VAL A 828 4.00 32.49 -12.94
CA VAL A 828 5.39 32.68 -13.38
C VAL A 828 6.07 31.33 -13.59
N PHE A 829 6.85 31.24 -14.67
CA PHE A 829 7.72 30.12 -15.00
C PHE A 829 9.14 30.41 -14.54
N ILE A 830 9.69 29.50 -13.73
CA ILE A 830 11.07 29.51 -13.27
C ILE A 830 11.84 28.41 -14.02
N PRO A 831 12.71 28.75 -14.98
CA PRO A 831 13.41 27.77 -15.80
C PRO A 831 14.51 27.03 -15.04
N ALA A 832 14.76 25.80 -15.48
CA ALA A 832 15.93 24.97 -15.18
C ALA A 832 16.85 24.97 -16.42
N PRO A 833 17.70 25.99 -16.59
CA PRO A 833 18.55 26.10 -17.77
C PRO A 833 19.50 24.91 -17.88
N ARG A 834 19.82 24.54 -19.12
CA ARG A 834 20.70 23.43 -19.48
C ARG A 834 21.95 23.95 -20.17
N ASP A 835 23.07 23.26 -19.95
CA ASP A 835 24.31 23.48 -20.69
C ASP A 835 24.32 22.77 -22.06
N ASP A 836 25.42 22.88 -22.80
CA ASP A 836 25.57 22.25 -24.12
C ASP A 836 25.54 20.70 -24.05
N PHE A 837 25.77 20.12 -22.88
CA PHE A 837 25.67 18.68 -22.63
C PHE A 837 24.26 18.26 -22.23
N GLN A 838 23.28 19.17 -22.23
CA GLN A 838 21.92 18.93 -21.75
C GLN A 838 21.88 18.56 -20.26
N LEU A 839 22.84 19.05 -19.47
CA LEU A 839 22.82 18.95 -18.01
C LEU A 839 22.29 20.24 -17.38
N PRO A 840 21.55 20.16 -16.26
CA PRO A 840 21.09 21.35 -15.55
C PRO A 840 22.24 22.23 -15.07
N ASP A 841 22.07 23.55 -15.12
CA ASP A 841 22.92 24.50 -14.42
C ASP A 841 22.62 24.48 -12.92
N PHE A 842 23.30 23.59 -12.20
CA PHE A 842 23.04 23.35 -10.78
C PHE A 842 23.26 24.57 -9.87
N GLU A 843 24.08 25.54 -10.28
CA GLU A 843 24.23 26.78 -9.51
C GLU A 843 22.93 27.59 -9.54
N LYS A 844 22.37 27.77 -10.74
CA LYS A 844 21.07 28.41 -10.90
C LYS A 844 19.95 27.61 -10.25
N ILE A 845 19.94 26.28 -10.38
CA ILE A 845 18.94 25.42 -9.74
C ILE A 845 18.93 25.61 -8.22
N ARG A 846 20.10 25.56 -7.55
CA ARG A 846 20.18 25.75 -6.09
C ARG A 846 19.63 27.12 -5.68
N LYS A 847 19.97 28.17 -6.44
CA LYS A 847 19.47 29.53 -6.21
C LYS A 847 17.95 29.61 -6.36
N ASN A 848 17.42 29.04 -7.45
CA ASN A 848 15.97 28.99 -7.70
C ASN A 848 15.25 28.26 -6.57
N TYR A 849 15.71 27.06 -6.20
CA TYR A 849 15.03 26.25 -5.19
C TYR A 849 15.09 26.85 -3.80
N SER A 850 16.22 27.47 -3.44
CA SER A 850 16.35 28.19 -2.17
C SER A 850 15.40 29.39 -2.08
N LEU A 851 15.33 30.21 -3.14
CA LEU A 851 14.43 31.37 -3.16
C LEU A 851 12.97 30.94 -3.13
N ILE A 852 12.57 29.98 -3.97
CA ILE A 852 11.19 29.49 -4.01
C ILE A 852 10.80 28.84 -2.67
N GLY A 853 11.66 28.01 -2.08
CA GLY A 853 11.42 27.41 -0.76
C GLY A 853 11.23 28.46 0.34
N LYS A 854 12.00 29.56 0.28
CA LYS A 854 11.84 30.71 1.19
C LYS A 854 10.51 31.42 0.98
N LEU A 855 10.17 31.81 -0.26
CA LEU A 855 8.93 32.54 -0.57
C LEU A 855 7.67 31.74 -0.20
N ILE A 856 7.71 30.40 -0.35
CA ILE A 856 6.63 29.53 0.14
C ILE A 856 6.52 29.60 1.67
N SER A 857 7.63 29.49 2.40
CA SER A 857 7.63 29.54 3.88
C SER A 857 7.11 30.88 4.45
N GLU A 858 7.31 31.96 3.69
CA GLU A 858 6.81 33.31 3.99
C GLU A 858 5.34 33.52 3.56
N GLY A 859 4.73 32.55 2.86
CA GLY A 859 3.32 32.60 2.43
C GLY A 859 3.06 33.44 1.17
N ARG A 860 4.09 33.73 0.38
CA ARG A 860 4.06 34.66 -0.77
C ARG A 860 3.76 33.94 -2.09
N ILE A 861 4.08 32.66 -2.14
CA ILE A 861 3.66 31.74 -3.21
C ILE A 861 2.44 30.94 -2.72
N LEU A 862 1.36 31.02 -3.47
CA LEU A 862 0.06 30.43 -3.13
C LEU A 862 -0.05 28.97 -3.57
N SER A 863 0.50 28.66 -4.74
CA SER A 863 0.55 27.32 -5.33
C SER A 863 1.78 27.18 -6.22
N ALA A 864 2.28 25.95 -6.37
CA ALA A 864 3.41 25.66 -7.25
C ALA A 864 3.34 24.25 -7.84
N SER A 865 3.80 24.09 -9.07
CA SER A 865 3.86 22.83 -9.81
C SER A 865 5.19 22.70 -10.54
N THR A 866 5.68 21.48 -10.72
CA THR A 866 6.85 21.21 -11.58
C THR A 866 6.43 21.08 -13.04
N VAL A 867 7.34 21.46 -13.95
CA VAL A 867 7.18 21.18 -15.38
C VAL A 867 7.74 19.79 -15.70
N LYS A 868 6.93 18.99 -16.39
CA LYS A 868 7.18 17.56 -16.65
C LYS A 868 7.19 17.29 -18.16
N ARG A 869 6.92 16.05 -18.56
CA ARG A 869 6.93 15.62 -19.97
C ARG A 869 6.01 16.41 -20.90
N GLY A 870 4.86 16.88 -20.40
CA GLY A 870 3.88 17.61 -21.20
C GLY A 870 4.07 19.13 -21.18
N GLY A 871 5.19 19.63 -20.65
CA GLY A 871 5.55 21.04 -20.65
C GLY A 871 4.63 21.91 -19.79
N ILE A 872 4.63 23.21 -20.09
CA ILE A 872 3.80 24.21 -19.41
C ILE A 872 2.31 23.93 -19.62
N CYS A 873 1.94 23.41 -20.80
CA CYS A 873 0.59 22.94 -21.14
C CYS A 873 0.04 21.97 -20.09
N GLU A 874 0.77 20.90 -19.78
CA GLU A 874 0.38 19.94 -18.75
C GLU A 874 0.24 20.60 -17.38
N ALA A 875 1.25 21.36 -16.96
CA ALA A 875 1.32 21.92 -15.61
C ALA A 875 0.17 22.92 -15.37
N VAL A 876 0.00 23.91 -16.26
CA VAL A 876 -1.07 24.92 -16.15
C VAL A 876 -2.46 24.27 -16.21
N SER A 877 -2.67 23.29 -17.08
CA SER A 877 -3.94 22.56 -17.15
C SER A 877 -4.26 21.92 -15.81
N LYS A 878 -3.32 21.15 -15.25
CA LYS A 878 -3.52 20.47 -13.96
C LYS A 878 -3.72 21.46 -12.82
N MET A 879 -2.97 22.55 -12.75
CA MET A 879 -3.16 23.61 -11.75
C MET A 879 -4.55 24.26 -11.83
N SER A 880 -5.15 24.32 -13.03
CA SER A 880 -6.48 24.92 -13.25
C SER A 880 -7.66 24.06 -12.78
N PHE A 881 -7.53 22.73 -12.81
CA PHE A 881 -8.67 21.80 -12.65
C PHE A 881 -9.32 21.84 -11.26
N GLY A 882 -8.53 21.72 -10.19
CA GLY A 882 -9.01 21.49 -8.83
C GLY A 882 -9.95 22.58 -8.32
N ASN A 883 -9.77 23.83 -8.73
CA ASN A 883 -10.65 24.96 -8.40
C ASN A 883 -11.38 25.56 -9.60
N ARG A 884 -11.13 25.06 -10.81
CA ARG A 884 -11.61 25.60 -12.11
C ARG A 884 -11.34 27.09 -12.25
N ILE A 885 -10.08 27.46 -12.02
CA ILE A 885 -9.58 28.82 -12.18
C ILE A 885 -8.83 28.88 -13.52
N GLY A 886 -9.26 29.78 -14.40
CA GLY A 886 -8.63 29.95 -15.70
C GLY A 886 -7.30 30.70 -15.62
N LEU A 887 -6.56 30.71 -16.73
CA LEU A 887 -5.35 31.48 -16.89
C LEU A 887 -5.45 32.28 -18.19
N LYS A 888 -5.22 33.59 -18.11
CA LYS A 888 -4.98 34.42 -19.28
C LYS A 888 -3.48 34.60 -19.48
N PHE A 889 -2.96 34.11 -20.59
CA PHE A 889 -1.55 34.26 -20.95
C PHE A 889 -1.20 35.74 -21.21
N ALA A 890 0.06 36.09 -20.97
CA ALA A 890 0.59 37.41 -21.29
C ALA A 890 0.65 37.64 -22.81
N ASP A 891 0.65 38.91 -23.24
CA ASP A 891 0.60 39.27 -24.67
C ASP A 891 1.79 38.75 -25.49
N ASN A 892 2.90 38.38 -24.85
CA ASN A 892 4.12 37.85 -25.48
C ASN A 892 4.29 36.33 -25.31
N TRP A 893 3.17 35.60 -25.21
CA TRP A 893 3.13 34.16 -25.00
C TRP A 893 3.85 33.36 -26.10
N GLU A 894 4.02 33.91 -27.30
CA GLU A 894 4.73 33.23 -28.41
C GLU A 894 6.21 32.95 -28.09
N ASN A 895 6.77 33.63 -27.08
CA ASN A 895 8.12 33.39 -26.58
C ASN A 895 8.19 32.30 -25.48
N ILE A 896 7.05 31.67 -25.18
CA ILE A 896 6.90 30.62 -24.19
C ILE A 896 6.74 29.29 -24.93
N ASP A 897 7.62 28.34 -24.61
CA ASP A 897 7.50 26.98 -25.11
C ASP A 897 6.47 26.21 -24.27
N LEU A 898 5.30 25.97 -24.87
CA LEU A 898 4.15 25.39 -24.18
C LEU A 898 4.27 23.87 -23.97
N PHE A 899 4.94 23.17 -24.88
CA PHE A 899 4.84 21.70 -24.98
C PHE A 899 6.15 20.98 -24.66
N SER A 900 7.29 21.68 -24.69
CA SER A 900 8.57 21.02 -24.45
C SER A 900 8.74 20.59 -22.99
N PRO A 901 9.34 19.41 -22.75
CA PRO A 901 9.66 18.94 -21.42
C PRO A 901 10.80 19.75 -20.80
N ASP A 902 10.62 20.16 -19.54
CA ASP A 902 11.61 20.96 -18.82
C ASP A 902 11.70 20.59 -17.33
N TYR A 903 12.25 19.38 -17.10
CA TYR A 903 12.38 18.80 -15.76
C TYR A 903 13.27 19.66 -14.87
N GLY A 904 12.77 19.96 -13.68
CA GLY A 904 13.41 20.84 -12.69
C GLY A 904 12.89 22.27 -12.71
N SER A 905 12.20 22.68 -13.77
CA SER A 905 11.52 23.98 -13.84
C SER A 905 10.23 23.99 -13.03
N MET A 906 9.81 25.17 -12.60
CA MET A 906 8.64 25.36 -11.75
C MET A 906 7.66 26.37 -12.35
N ILE A 907 6.38 26.17 -12.11
CA ILE A 907 5.33 27.17 -12.30
C ILE A 907 4.84 27.56 -10.91
N VAL A 908 4.82 28.86 -10.62
CA VAL A 908 4.41 29.39 -9.31
C VAL A 908 3.30 30.42 -9.47
N GLU A 909 2.32 30.38 -8.57
CA GLU A 909 1.28 31.40 -8.40
C GLU A 909 1.70 32.36 -7.28
N LEU A 910 1.93 33.62 -7.62
CA LEU A 910 2.25 34.69 -6.68
C LEU A 910 0.97 35.47 -6.34
N ASP A 911 0.85 35.90 -5.08
CA ASP A 911 -0.27 36.74 -4.66
C ASP A 911 -0.32 38.05 -5.47
N LYS A 912 -1.53 38.50 -5.79
CA LYS A 912 -1.77 39.69 -6.63
C LYS A 912 -1.20 40.99 -6.06
N ASN A 913 -0.91 41.02 -4.75
CA ASN A 913 -0.36 42.21 -4.07
C ASN A 913 1.18 42.22 -4.07
N GLU A 914 1.82 41.18 -4.59
CA GLU A 914 3.28 41.06 -4.60
C GLU A 914 3.92 41.88 -5.74
N ILE A 915 5.09 42.47 -5.45
CA ILE A 915 5.87 43.21 -6.44
C ILE A 915 6.82 42.24 -7.13
N LEU A 916 6.40 41.75 -8.27
CA LEU A 916 7.06 40.65 -9.01
C LEU A 916 8.56 40.89 -9.27
N GLU A 917 8.95 42.13 -9.56
CA GLU A 917 10.35 42.52 -9.75
C GLU A 917 11.19 42.40 -8.47
N GLU A 918 10.65 42.76 -7.31
CA GLU A 918 11.39 42.69 -6.04
C GLU A 918 11.58 41.25 -5.56
N GLU A 919 10.58 40.41 -5.81
CA GLU A 919 10.53 39.01 -5.35
C GLU A 919 11.43 38.07 -6.10
N LEU A 920 11.49 38.23 -7.41
CA LEU A 920 12.22 37.33 -8.28
C LEU A 920 13.48 37.98 -8.85
N LYS A 921 13.92 39.16 -8.37
CA LYS A 921 15.12 39.88 -8.87
C LYS A 921 16.39 39.03 -8.91
N GLU A 922 16.46 38.00 -8.08
CA GLU A 922 17.65 37.17 -7.94
C GLU A 922 17.69 36.01 -8.92
N ILE A 923 16.59 35.69 -9.62
CA ILE A 923 16.51 34.52 -10.50
C ILE A 923 15.94 34.88 -11.86
N ASP A 924 16.27 34.04 -12.86
CA ASP A 924 15.65 34.14 -14.17
C ASP A 924 14.18 33.69 -14.05
N TYR A 925 13.25 34.44 -14.63
CA TYR A 925 11.84 34.06 -14.66
C TYR A 925 11.13 34.56 -15.93
N LYS A 926 9.99 33.96 -16.25
CA LYS A 926 9.08 34.42 -17.32
C LYS A 926 7.65 34.51 -16.78
N VAL A 927 6.99 35.64 -16.98
CA VAL A 927 5.55 35.75 -16.67
C VAL A 927 4.78 34.95 -17.70
N ILE A 928 4.02 33.95 -17.25
CA ILE A 928 3.14 33.14 -18.12
C ILE A 928 1.85 33.92 -18.36
N GLY A 929 1.28 34.49 -17.29
CA GLY A 929 -0.01 35.15 -17.36
C GLY A 929 -0.58 35.49 -15.99
N ILE A 930 -1.88 35.73 -15.96
CA ILE A 930 -2.64 36.11 -14.76
C ILE A 930 -3.87 35.20 -14.62
N THR A 931 -4.11 34.66 -13.42
CA THR A 931 -5.28 33.82 -13.16
C THR A 931 -6.58 34.61 -13.33
N GLN A 932 -7.63 33.97 -13.86
CA GLN A 932 -8.89 34.62 -14.21
C GLN A 932 -10.13 33.83 -13.79
N ARG A 933 -11.26 34.55 -13.72
CA ARG A 933 -12.57 33.95 -13.38
C ARG A 933 -13.19 33.17 -14.54
N GLU A 934 -12.91 33.57 -15.78
CA GLU A 934 -13.35 32.83 -16.96
C GLU A 934 -12.72 31.43 -16.91
N GLN A 935 -13.53 30.38 -17.03
CA GLN A 935 -13.07 28.98 -16.86
C GLN A 935 -12.44 28.45 -18.14
N CYS A 936 -11.43 29.16 -18.63
CA CYS A 936 -10.68 28.81 -19.81
C CYS A 936 -9.19 29.15 -19.65
N ILE A 937 -8.39 28.46 -20.47
CA ILE A 937 -7.02 28.87 -20.77
C ILE A 937 -7.10 29.75 -22.02
N ASP A 938 -6.77 31.03 -21.84
CA ASP A 938 -6.83 32.07 -22.87
C ASP A 938 -5.42 32.39 -23.36
N ILE A 939 -5.14 32.07 -24.62
CA ILE A 939 -3.86 32.20 -25.32
C ILE A 939 -4.10 33.08 -26.57
N GLY A 940 -4.33 34.37 -26.35
CA GLY A 940 -4.57 35.33 -27.43
C GLY A 940 -5.89 35.08 -28.16
N GLU A 941 -5.83 34.53 -29.37
CA GLU A 941 -7.03 34.22 -30.18
C GLU A 941 -7.66 32.86 -29.82
N ILE A 942 -6.99 32.05 -29.00
CA ILE A 942 -7.43 30.69 -28.64
C ILE A 942 -7.96 30.70 -27.21
N LYS A 943 -9.18 30.19 -27.02
CA LYS A 943 -9.72 29.90 -25.69
C LYS A 943 -10.08 28.43 -25.59
N ILE A 944 -9.49 27.74 -24.61
CA ILE A 944 -9.74 26.32 -24.35
C ILE A 944 -10.52 26.20 -23.05
N SER A 945 -11.71 25.61 -23.09
CA SER A 945 -12.51 25.43 -21.87
C SER A 945 -11.84 24.46 -20.90
N ILE A 946 -11.85 24.77 -19.59
CA ILE A 946 -11.45 23.84 -18.54
C ILE A 946 -12.24 22.53 -18.63
N SER A 947 -13.55 22.61 -18.90
CA SER A 947 -14.41 21.42 -19.00
C SER A 947 -14.04 20.49 -20.17
N GLU A 948 -13.62 21.05 -21.31
CA GLU A 948 -13.16 20.27 -22.47
C GLU A 948 -11.81 19.60 -22.18
N MET A 949 -10.90 20.33 -21.51
CA MET A 949 -9.62 19.78 -21.07
C MET A 949 -9.78 18.66 -20.05
N GLU A 950 -10.62 18.83 -19.02
CA GLU A 950 -10.95 17.79 -18.04
C GLU A 950 -11.50 16.54 -18.74
N ALA A 951 -12.47 16.70 -19.65
CA ALA A 951 -13.04 15.59 -20.39
C ALA A 951 -12.00 14.84 -21.24
N SER A 952 -11.07 15.56 -21.88
CA SER A 952 -9.97 14.94 -22.64
C SER A 952 -8.97 14.22 -21.75
N TRP A 953 -8.63 14.83 -20.60
CA TRP A 953 -7.70 14.30 -19.61
C TRP A 953 -8.21 13.02 -18.94
N GLU A 954 -9.50 12.91 -18.66
CA GLU A 954 -10.11 11.72 -18.04
C GLU A 954 -10.35 10.55 -19.01
N LYS A 955 -10.51 10.84 -20.30
CA LYS A 955 -10.99 9.87 -21.30
C LYS A 955 -10.10 8.64 -21.47
N SER A 956 -8.78 8.81 -21.43
CA SER A 956 -7.83 7.77 -21.87
C SER A 956 -7.88 6.49 -21.04
N LEU A 957 -8.11 6.58 -19.73
CA LEU A 957 -8.08 5.44 -18.80
C LEU A 957 -9.44 5.10 -18.18
N GLU A 958 -10.51 5.81 -18.51
CA GLU A 958 -11.84 5.64 -17.89
C GLU A 958 -12.38 4.19 -18.01
N ASN A 959 -12.10 3.49 -19.11
CA ASN A 959 -12.52 2.09 -19.31
C ASN A 959 -11.71 1.08 -18.49
N ILE A 960 -10.53 1.47 -18.00
CA ILE A 960 -9.66 0.63 -17.15
C ILE A 960 -9.91 0.96 -15.68
N PHE A 961 -9.91 2.26 -15.36
CA PHE A 961 -10.07 2.79 -14.01
C PHE A 961 -11.26 3.76 -13.96
N PRO A 962 -12.50 3.26 -13.86
CA PRO A 962 -13.68 4.09 -13.94
C PRO A 962 -13.77 5.09 -12.78
N THR A 963 -14.20 6.30 -13.11
CA THR A 963 -14.52 7.39 -12.19
C THR A 963 -16.01 7.72 -12.18
N LYS A 964 -16.76 7.27 -13.19
CA LYS A 964 -18.19 7.56 -13.41
C LYS A 964 -19.05 6.30 -13.44
N VAL A 965 -20.33 6.47 -13.14
CA VAL A 965 -21.39 5.50 -13.38
C VAL A 965 -22.54 6.20 -14.12
N ALA A 966 -23.44 5.43 -14.73
CA ALA A 966 -24.64 6.00 -15.35
C ALA A 966 -25.41 6.87 -14.34
N LEU A 967 -25.66 8.12 -14.70
CA LEU A 967 -26.33 9.11 -13.85
C LEU A 967 -27.83 8.84 -13.82
N GLU A 968 -28.39 8.81 -12.62
CA GLU A 968 -29.84 8.79 -12.40
C GLU A 968 -30.28 10.24 -12.17
N ASN A 969 -31.06 10.80 -13.10
CA ASN A 969 -31.54 12.19 -13.04
C ASN A 969 -32.79 12.36 -12.15
N GLU A 970 -32.95 11.48 -11.14
CA GLU A 970 -34.06 11.58 -10.21
C GLU A 970 -33.79 12.63 -9.13
N GLU A 971 -34.75 13.54 -8.94
CA GLU A 971 -34.67 14.56 -7.91
C GLU A 971 -34.95 13.97 -6.52
N ILE A 972 -34.03 14.17 -5.58
CA ILE A 972 -34.17 13.69 -4.20
C ILE A 972 -34.75 14.80 -3.32
N LYS A 973 -35.97 14.62 -2.83
CA LYS A 973 -36.59 15.55 -1.87
C LYS A 973 -35.98 15.38 -0.46
N SER A 974 -35.15 16.33 -0.05
CA SER A 974 -34.66 16.46 1.33
C SER A 974 -35.69 17.18 2.20
N ASN A 975 -36.13 16.55 3.30
CA ASN A 975 -36.92 17.22 4.33
C ASN A 975 -36.03 17.41 5.55
N LEU A 976 -35.93 18.64 6.04
CA LEU A 976 -35.24 18.95 7.28
C LEU A 976 -36.13 18.57 8.46
N PHE A 977 -35.58 17.83 9.42
CA PHE A 977 -36.26 17.46 10.66
C PHE A 977 -35.62 18.18 11.85
N SER A 978 -36.41 19.02 12.51
CA SER A 978 -35.97 19.77 13.69
C SER A 978 -36.83 19.45 14.89
N ARG A 979 -36.25 18.81 15.90
CA ARG A 979 -36.85 18.59 17.21
C ARG A 979 -36.77 19.88 18.04
N LYS A 980 -37.89 20.27 18.67
CA LYS A 980 -37.98 21.50 19.48
C LYS A 980 -37.17 21.46 20.78
N HIS A 981 -37.00 20.27 21.37
CA HIS A 981 -36.30 20.09 22.65
C HIS A 981 -35.13 19.11 22.49
N LYS A 982 -33.96 19.49 23.01
CA LYS A 982 -32.78 18.62 23.05
C LYS A 982 -33.03 17.45 24.00
N LEU A 983 -32.46 16.29 23.67
CA LEU A 983 -32.42 15.14 24.58
C LEU A 983 -31.37 15.36 25.66
N TYR A 984 -31.69 14.96 26.88
CA TYR A 984 -30.78 14.95 28.03
C TYR A 984 -30.86 13.58 28.72
N PRO A 985 -29.76 13.06 29.28
CA PRO A 985 -29.76 11.82 30.04
C PRO A 985 -30.33 12.04 31.43
N LYS A 986 -30.83 10.98 32.04
CA LYS A 986 -31.24 11.02 33.45
C LYS A 986 -30.06 11.19 34.42
N ILE A 987 -28.88 10.72 34.02
CA ILE A 987 -27.66 10.72 34.84
C ILE A 987 -26.63 11.65 34.20
N LYS A 988 -26.16 12.63 34.98
CA LYS A 988 -25.11 13.56 34.57
C LYS A 988 -23.75 13.10 35.08
N ILE A 989 -22.73 13.15 34.23
CA ILE A 989 -21.38 12.68 34.50
C ILE A 989 -20.39 13.70 33.95
N ALA A 990 -19.47 14.15 34.80
CA ALA A 990 -18.50 15.19 34.45
C ALA A 990 -17.45 14.71 33.44
N SER A 991 -16.99 13.45 33.55
CA SER A 991 -16.07 12.82 32.59
C SER A 991 -16.70 11.52 32.08
N PRO A 992 -17.42 11.55 30.95
CA PRO A 992 -18.02 10.34 30.38
C PRO A 992 -16.96 9.35 29.93
N LYS A 993 -17.17 8.07 30.24
CA LYS A 993 -16.31 6.98 29.77
C LYS A 993 -16.80 6.42 28.45
N VAL A 994 -15.87 6.20 27.53
CA VAL A 994 -16.11 5.63 26.19
C VAL A 994 -15.42 4.27 26.08
N THR A 995 -16.16 3.23 25.73
CA THR A 995 -15.62 1.91 25.42
C THR A 995 -15.48 1.76 23.91
N ILE A 996 -14.30 1.38 23.43
CA ILE A 996 -14.00 1.09 22.02
C ILE A 996 -13.53 -0.37 21.89
N PRO A 997 -14.35 -1.30 21.37
CA PRO A 997 -13.87 -2.62 21.01
C PRO A 997 -12.97 -2.56 19.77
N VAL A 998 -11.83 -3.26 19.82
CA VAL A 998 -10.84 -3.35 18.75
C VAL A 998 -10.79 -4.80 18.27
N PHE A 999 -11.34 -5.05 17.09
CA PHE A 999 -11.38 -6.38 16.47
C PHE A 999 -10.18 -6.57 15.55
N PRO A 1000 -9.80 -7.83 15.20
CA PRO A 1000 -8.87 -8.09 14.11
C PRO A 1000 -9.31 -7.34 12.83
N GLY A 1001 -8.49 -6.41 12.36
CA GLY A 1001 -8.75 -5.58 11.17
C GLY A 1001 -9.36 -4.20 11.47
N THR A 1002 -9.69 -3.88 12.72
CA THR A 1002 -9.98 -2.50 13.13
C THR A 1002 -8.73 -1.62 12.93
N ASN A 1003 -8.92 -0.43 12.35
CA ASN A 1003 -7.81 0.49 12.08
C ASN A 1003 -8.10 1.99 12.31
N CYS A 1004 -9.33 2.36 12.70
CA CYS A 1004 -9.69 3.74 13.06
C CYS A 1004 -9.78 3.98 14.58
N GLU A 1005 -9.31 3.04 15.41
CA GLU A 1005 -9.40 3.13 16.88
C GLU A 1005 -8.58 4.27 17.45
N TYR A 1006 -7.40 4.56 16.86
CA TYR A 1006 -6.56 5.70 17.30
C TYR A 1006 -7.20 7.04 16.93
N ASP A 1007 -7.79 7.14 15.74
CA ASP A 1007 -8.48 8.35 15.30
C ASP A 1007 -9.68 8.67 16.20
N SER A 1008 -10.49 7.63 16.47
CA SER A 1008 -11.64 7.72 17.36
C SER A 1008 -11.23 8.07 18.79
N THR A 1009 -10.20 7.40 19.33
CA THR A 1009 -9.67 7.67 20.68
C THR A 1009 -9.24 9.11 20.82
N ARG A 1010 -8.45 9.63 19.87
CA ARG A 1010 -7.98 11.02 19.88
C ARG A 1010 -9.13 12.01 19.80
N ALA A 1011 -10.14 11.75 18.96
CA ALA A 1011 -11.30 12.63 18.83
C ALA A 1011 -12.12 12.73 20.13
N PHE A 1012 -12.37 11.59 20.81
CA PHE A 1012 -13.07 11.56 22.09
C PHE A 1012 -12.26 12.17 23.24
N GLN A 1013 -10.95 11.88 23.32
CA GLN A 1013 -10.08 12.48 24.33
C GLN A 1013 -10.01 14.00 24.18
N LYS A 1014 -9.95 14.52 22.95
CA LYS A 1014 -9.99 15.96 22.68
C LYS A 1014 -11.31 16.61 23.12
N ALA A 1015 -12.43 15.89 23.02
CA ALA A 1015 -13.73 16.31 23.54
C ALA A 1015 -13.85 16.19 25.09
N GLY A 1016 -12.80 15.70 25.76
CA GLY A 1016 -12.72 15.58 27.22
C GLY A 1016 -13.40 14.33 27.76
N ALA A 1017 -13.25 13.19 27.09
CA ALA A 1017 -13.72 11.87 27.51
C ALA A 1017 -12.56 10.98 28.00
N ASP A 1018 -12.86 10.08 28.93
CA ASP A 1018 -11.97 8.98 29.29
C ASP A 1018 -12.25 7.79 28.35
N VAL A 1019 -11.25 7.35 27.58
CA VAL A 1019 -11.43 6.31 26.57
C VAL A 1019 -10.72 5.02 26.98
N ASP A 1020 -11.46 3.92 26.93
CA ASP A 1020 -10.98 2.56 27.18
C ASP A 1020 -11.08 1.73 25.89
N THR A 1021 -9.95 1.23 25.39
CA THR A 1021 -9.88 0.38 24.20
C THR A 1021 -9.75 -1.08 24.62
N VAL A 1022 -10.69 -1.92 24.18
CA VAL A 1022 -10.75 -3.34 24.55
C VAL A 1022 -10.40 -4.19 23.33
N ILE A 1023 -9.26 -4.88 23.38
CA ILE A 1023 -8.80 -5.75 22.29
C ILE A 1023 -9.54 -7.08 22.34
N ILE A 1024 -10.20 -7.44 21.25
CA ILE A 1024 -10.92 -8.71 21.14
C ILE A 1024 -9.96 -9.81 20.72
N ARG A 1025 -9.76 -10.78 21.61
CA ARG A 1025 -8.85 -11.93 21.44
C ARG A 1025 -9.63 -13.16 21.03
N ASN A 1026 -9.12 -13.90 20.05
CA ASN A 1026 -9.80 -15.06 19.47
C ASN A 1026 -8.87 -16.19 19.03
N LEU A 1027 -7.66 -16.33 19.62
CA LEU A 1027 -6.79 -17.47 19.29
C LEU A 1027 -7.37 -18.78 19.84
N THR A 1028 -8.06 -18.74 21.00
CA THR A 1028 -8.65 -19.91 21.66
C THR A 1028 -10.06 -19.61 22.17
N GLY A 1029 -10.86 -20.65 22.41
CA GLY A 1029 -12.20 -20.51 23.00
C GLY A 1029 -12.18 -19.78 24.36
N ALA A 1030 -11.19 -20.07 25.21
CA ALA A 1030 -11.00 -19.38 26.50
C ALA A 1030 -10.75 -17.87 26.34
N GLN A 1031 -9.93 -17.46 25.36
CA GLN A 1031 -9.69 -16.04 25.10
C GLN A 1031 -10.92 -15.31 24.55
N ILE A 1032 -11.79 -16.01 23.81
CA ILE A 1032 -13.09 -15.45 23.37
C ILE A 1032 -13.95 -15.18 24.60
N GLU A 1033 -14.05 -16.12 25.54
CA GLU A 1033 -14.80 -15.93 26.79
C GLU A 1033 -14.22 -14.78 27.64
N GLU A 1034 -12.90 -14.69 27.77
CA GLU A 1034 -12.23 -13.56 28.44
C GLU A 1034 -12.60 -12.22 27.78
N SER A 1035 -12.55 -12.15 26.45
CA SER A 1035 -12.91 -10.94 25.69
C SER A 1035 -14.37 -10.54 25.89
N VAL A 1036 -15.28 -11.53 25.95
CA VAL A 1036 -16.71 -11.31 26.27
C VAL A 1036 -16.87 -10.73 27.67
N ASN A 1037 -16.16 -11.26 28.66
CA ASN A 1037 -16.25 -10.76 30.04
C ASN A 1037 -15.65 -9.35 30.18
N GLU A 1038 -14.52 -9.08 29.52
CA GLU A 1038 -13.85 -7.77 29.51
C GLU A 1038 -14.72 -6.69 28.86
N ILE A 1039 -15.32 -6.98 27.70
CA ILE A 1039 -16.18 -6.00 27.03
C ILE A 1039 -17.46 -5.73 27.82
N VAL A 1040 -18.08 -6.74 28.43
CA VAL A 1040 -19.26 -6.56 29.29
C VAL A 1040 -18.92 -5.68 30.49
N LYS A 1041 -17.76 -5.91 31.12
CA LYS A 1041 -17.27 -5.08 32.22
C LYS A 1041 -17.06 -3.63 31.77
N SER A 1042 -16.42 -3.41 30.62
CA SER A 1042 -16.18 -2.06 30.09
C SER A 1042 -17.51 -1.36 29.77
N ILE A 1043 -18.44 -2.02 29.07
CA ILE A 1043 -19.81 -1.52 28.78
C ILE A 1043 -20.58 -1.15 30.05
N ASN A 1044 -20.45 -1.94 31.12
CA ASN A 1044 -21.14 -1.67 32.38
C ASN A 1044 -20.60 -0.44 33.11
N SER A 1045 -19.37 -0.02 32.81
CA SER A 1045 -18.73 1.16 33.41
C SER A 1045 -18.78 2.42 32.53
N SER A 1046 -19.13 2.28 31.24
CA SER A 1046 -19.12 3.37 30.27
C SER A 1046 -20.50 4.00 30.03
N GLN A 1047 -20.47 5.17 29.40
CA GLN A 1047 -21.65 5.94 28.96
C GLN A 1047 -21.81 5.92 27.44
N ILE A 1048 -20.72 5.60 26.73
CA ILE A 1048 -20.66 5.59 25.27
C ILE A 1048 -20.01 4.29 24.82
N ILE A 1049 -20.62 3.65 23.83
CA ILE A 1049 -19.98 2.61 23.02
C ILE A 1049 -19.66 3.21 21.66
N MET A 1050 -18.38 3.21 21.27
CA MET A 1050 -17.94 3.63 19.94
C MET A 1050 -17.41 2.43 19.18
N ILE A 1051 -18.03 2.08 18.06
CA ILE A 1051 -17.55 1.04 17.14
C ILE A 1051 -16.82 1.75 15.98
N PRO A 1052 -15.49 1.62 15.89
CA PRO A 1052 -14.67 2.33 14.91
C PRO A 1052 -14.77 1.71 13.51
N GLY A 1053 -14.28 2.46 12.52
CA GLY A 1053 -14.05 1.94 11.17
C GLY A 1053 -12.88 0.96 11.09
N GLY A 1054 -12.77 0.29 9.94
CA GLY A 1054 -11.73 -0.67 9.63
C GLY A 1054 -12.24 -1.76 8.67
N PHE A 1055 -11.53 -2.87 8.64
CA PHE A 1055 -11.83 -4.05 7.84
C PHE A 1055 -11.92 -5.26 8.77
N SER A 1056 -12.92 -5.32 9.65
CA SER A 1056 -13.03 -6.42 10.63
C SER A 1056 -13.00 -7.78 9.90
N ALA A 1057 -12.05 -8.65 10.25
CA ALA A 1057 -11.77 -9.92 9.57
C ALA A 1057 -11.54 -9.78 8.04
N GLY A 1058 -11.04 -8.63 7.58
CA GLY A 1058 -10.86 -8.32 6.16
C GLY A 1058 -12.15 -8.11 5.38
N ASP A 1059 -13.27 -7.85 6.07
CA ASP A 1059 -14.64 -7.79 5.52
C ASP A 1059 -15.15 -9.10 4.90
N GLU A 1060 -14.53 -10.22 5.30
CA GLU A 1060 -14.91 -11.57 4.89
C GLU A 1060 -15.63 -12.34 6.04
N PRO A 1061 -16.47 -13.34 5.74
CA PRO A 1061 -16.94 -13.77 4.42
C PRO A 1061 -17.99 -12.80 3.83
N ASP A 1062 -17.74 -12.23 2.63
CA ASP A 1062 -18.58 -11.26 1.89
C ASP A 1062 -19.55 -10.45 2.76
N GLY A 1063 -19.09 -9.37 3.39
CA GLY A 1063 -19.94 -8.39 4.04
C GLY A 1063 -19.26 -7.72 5.23
N SER A 1064 -18.93 -6.45 5.09
CA SER A 1064 -18.24 -5.70 6.13
C SER A 1064 -19.02 -5.64 7.46
N GLY A 1065 -18.34 -5.80 8.60
CA GLY A 1065 -18.95 -5.69 9.94
C GLY A 1065 -19.64 -6.97 10.46
N LYS A 1066 -19.64 -8.07 9.69
CA LYS A 1066 -20.20 -9.38 10.13
C LYS A 1066 -19.52 -9.94 11.38
N PHE A 1067 -18.20 -9.87 11.44
CA PHE A 1067 -17.42 -10.32 12.60
C PHE A 1067 -17.84 -9.60 13.89
N ILE A 1068 -18.01 -8.28 13.82
CA ILE A 1068 -18.48 -7.45 14.93
C ILE A 1068 -19.91 -7.85 15.31
N ALA A 1069 -20.81 -7.97 14.33
CA ALA A 1069 -22.20 -8.36 14.59
C ALA A 1069 -22.32 -9.74 15.24
N ALA A 1070 -21.52 -10.72 14.80
CA ALA A 1070 -21.47 -12.06 15.41
C ALA A 1070 -21.04 -12.01 16.88
N PHE A 1071 -20.00 -11.22 17.20
CA PHE A 1071 -19.54 -11.04 18.57
C PHE A 1071 -20.60 -10.40 19.48
N PHE A 1072 -21.23 -9.31 19.04
CA PHE A 1072 -22.27 -8.61 19.81
C PHE A 1072 -23.59 -9.41 19.97
N ARG A 1073 -23.78 -10.49 19.21
CA ARG A 1073 -24.91 -11.43 19.36
C ARG A 1073 -24.72 -12.42 20.51
N ASN A 1074 -23.54 -12.49 21.12
CA ASN A 1074 -23.34 -13.24 22.36
C ASN A 1074 -24.35 -12.78 23.42
N SER A 1075 -24.99 -13.72 24.12
CA SER A 1075 -26.08 -13.43 25.05
C SER A 1075 -25.69 -12.45 26.16
N LYS A 1076 -24.50 -12.58 26.75
CA LYS A 1076 -23.99 -11.69 27.80
C LYS A 1076 -23.79 -10.26 27.28
N ILE A 1077 -23.22 -10.12 26.08
CA ILE A 1077 -22.99 -8.81 25.45
C ILE A 1077 -24.31 -8.16 25.05
N LYS A 1078 -25.20 -8.93 24.43
CA LYS A 1078 -26.54 -8.49 24.05
C LYS A 1078 -27.28 -7.94 25.26
N GLU A 1079 -27.30 -8.66 26.38
CA GLU A 1079 -27.93 -8.22 27.62
C GLU A 1079 -27.31 -6.91 28.13
N ALA A 1080 -25.97 -6.83 28.20
CA ALA A 1080 -25.27 -5.62 28.64
C ALA A 1080 -25.55 -4.39 27.77
N VAL A 1081 -25.63 -4.56 26.44
CA VAL A 1081 -25.99 -3.48 25.49
C VAL A 1081 -27.45 -3.06 25.65
N MET A 1082 -28.38 -4.02 25.79
CA MET A 1082 -29.79 -3.68 25.99
C MET A 1082 -30.02 -2.98 27.33
N GLU A 1083 -29.31 -3.37 28.40
CA GLU A 1083 -29.34 -2.65 29.68
C GLU A 1083 -28.70 -1.26 29.58
N PHE A 1084 -27.57 -1.14 28.88
CA PHE A 1084 -26.91 0.13 28.59
C PHE A 1084 -27.87 1.14 27.94
N LEU A 1085 -28.62 0.70 26.92
CA LEU A 1085 -29.59 1.54 26.22
C LEU A 1085 -30.85 1.79 27.07
N ASN A 1086 -31.46 0.76 27.64
CA ASN A 1086 -32.80 0.87 28.22
C ASN A 1086 -32.82 1.42 29.65
N LYS A 1087 -31.76 1.20 30.44
CA LYS A 1087 -31.71 1.61 31.84
C LYS A 1087 -30.75 2.76 32.13
N ARG A 1088 -29.72 2.96 31.31
CA ARG A 1088 -28.60 3.89 31.59
C ARG A 1088 -28.51 5.09 30.65
N ASP A 1089 -29.44 5.23 29.70
CA ASP A 1089 -29.43 6.29 28.67
C ASP A 1089 -28.10 6.37 27.89
N GLY A 1090 -27.44 5.23 27.67
CA GLY A 1090 -26.18 5.17 26.97
C GLY A 1090 -26.29 5.59 25.50
N LEU A 1091 -25.20 6.14 24.95
CA LEU A 1091 -25.10 6.49 23.53
C LEU A 1091 -24.23 5.47 22.77
N ILE A 1092 -24.59 5.20 21.52
CA ILE A 1092 -23.77 4.36 20.64
C ILE A 1092 -23.45 5.12 19.35
N LEU A 1093 -22.18 5.10 18.96
CA LEU A 1093 -21.70 5.65 17.69
C LEU A 1093 -21.03 4.55 16.87
N GLY A 1094 -21.39 4.43 15.60
CA GLY A 1094 -20.73 3.56 14.64
C GLY A 1094 -20.34 4.32 13.39
N ILE A 1095 -19.04 4.28 13.05
CA ILE A 1095 -18.52 4.95 11.84
C ILE A 1095 -17.96 3.90 10.88
N CYS A 1096 -18.31 3.99 9.60
CA CYS A 1096 -17.90 3.07 8.53
C CYS A 1096 -18.20 1.61 8.91
N ASN A 1097 -17.19 0.82 9.28
CA ASN A 1097 -17.35 -0.56 9.75
C ASN A 1097 -18.26 -0.69 10.98
N GLY A 1098 -18.24 0.31 11.87
CA GLY A 1098 -19.19 0.40 12.96
C GLY A 1098 -20.63 0.62 12.49
N PHE A 1099 -20.87 1.43 11.45
CA PHE A 1099 -22.21 1.63 10.91
C PHE A 1099 -22.75 0.33 10.31
N GLN A 1100 -21.92 -0.38 9.55
CA GLN A 1100 -22.24 -1.68 8.97
C GLN A 1100 -22.62 -2.70 10.07
N ALA A 1101 -21.85 -2.77 11.15
CA ALA A 1101 -22.16 -3.64 12.28
C ALA A 1101 -23.49 -3.27 12.98
N LEU A 1102 -23.74 -1.98 13.23
CA LEU A 1102 -24.98 -1.52 13.89
C LEU A 1102 -26.24 -1.83 13.07
N ILE A 1103 -26.15 -1.72 11.74
CA ILE A 1103 -27.23 -2.12 10.83
C ILE A 1103 -27.48 -3.62 10.90
N LYS A 1104 -26.42 -4.44 10.83
CA LYS A 1104 -26.54 -5.92 10.89
C LYS A 1104 -27.00 -6.46 12.25
N LEU A 1105 -26.85 -5.67 13.31
CA LEU A 1105 -27.37 -5.97 14.64
C LEU A 1105 -28.86 -5.61 14.79
N GLY A 1106 -29.42 -4.78 13.91
CA GLY A 1106 -30.78 -4.23 14.05
C GLY A 1106 -30.85 -3.03 14.99
N LEU A 1107 -29.75 -2.68 15.66
CA LEU A 1107 -29.63 -1.45 16.46
C LEU A 1107 -29.96 -0.21 15.61
N LEU A 1108 -29.64 -0.27 14.32
CA LEU A 1108 -30.17 0.64 13.31
C LEU A 1108 -31.00 -0.16 12.29
N PRO A 1109 -32.19 0.32 11.89
CA PRO A 1109 -32.89 1.53 12.36
C PRO A 1109 -33.76 1.30 13.62
N PHE A 1110 -33.71 0.14 14.30
CA PHE A 1110 -34.77 -0.24 15.25
C PHE A 1110 -34.48 0.08 16.73
N GLY A 1111 -33.23 0.30 17.11
CA GLY A 1111 -32.83 0.61 18.50
C GLY A 1111 -32.62 -0.60 19.41
N GLU A 1112 -32.67 -1.83 18.89
CA GLU A 1112 -32.44 -3.05 19.67
C GLU A 1112 -31.76 -4.15 18.83
N ILE A 1113 -31.06 -5.07 19.50
CA ILE A 1113 -30.42 -6.21 18.83
C ILE A 1113 -31.46 -7.26 18.44
N ARG A 1114 -31.66 -7.46 17.14
CA ARG A 1114 -32.64 -8.40 16.56
C ARG A 1114 -32.14 -9.04 15.27
N ASP A 1115 -32.86 -10.05 14.79
CA ASP A 1115 -32.58 -10.67 13.50
C ASP A 1115 -33.03 -9.79 12.34
N ILE A 1116 -32.29 -9.87 11.23
CA ILE A 1116 -32.52 -9.05 10.05
C ILE A 1116 -33.38 -9.82 9.06
N GLU A 1117 -34.41 -9.15 8.54
CA GLU A 1117 -35.30 -9.69 7.51
C GLU A 1117 -34.98 -9.14 6.11
N GLU A 1118 -35.50 -9.80 5.08
CA GLU A 1118 -35.16 -9.53 3.68
C GLU A 1118 -35.42 -8.09 3.21
N ASN A 1119 -36.43 -7.42 3.76
CA ASN A 1119 -36.84 -6.07 3.38
C ASN A 1119 -36.24 -4.95 4.25
N TYR A 1120 -35.35 -5.29 5.19
CA TYR A 1120 -34.73 -4.33 6.09
C TYR A 1120 -33.61 -3.54 5.41
N PRO A 1121 -33.29 -2.32 5.90
CA PRO A 1121 -32.15 -1.57 5.41
C PRO A 1121 -30.83 -2.32 5.59
N THR A 1122 -29.91 -2.14 4.65
CA THR A 1122 -28.56 -2.71 4.70
C THR A 1122 -27.52 -1.79 4.05
N LEU A 1123 -26.25 -2.15 4.19
CA LEU A 1123 -25.11 -1.55 3.50
C LEU A 1123 -24.43 -2.61 2.63
N THR A 1124 -24.02 -2.25 1.43
CA THR A 1124 -23.43 -3.17 0.45
C THR A 1124 -22.43 -2.45 -0.47
N TYR A 1125 -21.88 -3.18 -1.45
CA TYR A 1125 -20.90 -2.68 -2.42
C TYR A 1125 -21.32 -1.36 -3.07
N ASN A 1126 -20.35 -0.45 -3.16
CA ASN A 1126 -20.50 0.79 -3.89
C ASN A 1126 -20.97 0.52 -5.33
N LYS A 1127 -21.83 1.39 -5.89
CA LYS A 1127 -22.34 1.25 -7.27
C LYS A 1127 -21.24 1.18 -8.34
N ILE A 1128 -20.08 1.82 -8.10
CA ILE A 1128 -18.91 1.79 -8.98
C ILE A 1128 -18.12 0.46 -8.92
N GLY A 1129 -18.40 -0.41 -7.95
CA GLY A 1129 -17.76 -1.73 -7.84
C GLY A 1129 -16.30 -1.72 -7.36
N ARG A 1130 -15.86 -0.65 -6.68
CA ARG A 1130 -14.53 -0.55 -6.07
C ARG A 1130 -14.53 0.30 -4.80
N HIS A 1131 -13.45 0.20 -4.04
CA HIS A 1131 -13.12 1.13 -2.95
C HIS A 1131 -13.01 2.57 -3.48
N VAL A 1132 -13.48 3.52 -2.68
CA VAL A 1132 -13.40 4.96 -2.96
C VAL A 1132 -12.90 5.69 -1.72
N SER A 1133 -11.80 6.43 -1.89
CA SER A 1133 -11.17 7.32 -0.91
C SER A 1133 -11.19 8.76 -1.45
N ARG A 1134 -11.98 9.64 -0.82
CA ARG A 1134 -12.09 11.07 -1.19
C ARG A 1134 -12.74 11.88 -0.06
N VAL A 1135 -12.85 13.20 -0.22
CA VAL A 1135 -13.68 14.06 0.64
C VAL A 1135 -15.02 14.35 -0.03
N VAL A 1136 -16.10 14.30 0.73
CA VAL A 1136 -17.47 14.56 0.25
C VAL A 1136 -18.18 15.59 1.10
N ASN A 1137 -19.16 16.27 0.52
CA ASN A 1137 -20.04 17.15 1.28
C ASN A 1137 -21.22 16.37 1.86
N THR A 1138 -21.41 16.52 3.16
CA THR A 1138 -22.51 15.92 3.91
C THR A 1138 -23.33 17.03 4.56
N LYS A 1139 -24.66 16.97 4.41
CA LYS A 1139 -25.59 17.88 5.06
C LYS A 1139 -26.23 17.19 6.26
N VAL A 1140 -26.26 17.85 7.41
CA VAL A 1140 -27.05 17.40 8.56
C VAL A 1140 -28.51 17.75 8.31
N VAL A 1141 -29.37 16.75 8.19
CA VAL A 1141 -30.80 16.93 7.85
C VAL A 1141 -31.74 16.62 9.00
N SER A 1142 -31.23 16.05 10.09
CA SER A 1142 -32.00 15.82 11.31
C SER A 1142 -31.17 16.06 12.56
N ASN A 1143 -31.76 16.74 13.56
CA ASN A 1143 -31.22 16.84 14.92
C ASN A 1143 -31.94 15.92 15.92
N LEU A 1144 -32.59 14.85 15.45
CA LEU A 1144 -33.21 13.84 16.32
C LEU A 1144 -32.21 13.27 17.34
N SER A 1145 -30.96 13.11 16.90
CA SER A 1145 -29.87 12.53 17.66
C SER A 1145 -29.10 13.56 18.50
N PRO A 1146 -28.74 13.25 19.76
CA PRO A 1146 -27.94 14.15 20.58
C PRO A 1146 -26.54 14.38 20.01
N TRP A 1147 -26.05 13.48 19.15
CA TRP A 1147 -24.78 13.61 18.45
C TRP A 1147 -24.71 14.86 17.54
N PHE A 1148 -25.84 15.46 17.16
CA PHE A 1148 -25.89 16.71 16.38
C PHE A 1148 -26.37 17.93 17.19
N ASN A 1149 -26.36 17.87 18.53
CA ASN A 1149 -26.84 18.96 19.39
C ASN A 1149 -26.00 20.25 19.31
N ASN A 1150 -24.78 20.18 18.79
CA ASN A 1150 -23.84 21.31 18.67
C ASN A 1150 -23.82 21.94 17.28
N VAL A 1151 -24.66 21.47 16.36
CA VAL A 1151 -24.74 21.96 14.98
C VAL A 1151 -26.20 22.27 14.59
N SER A 1152 -26.39 22.99 13.50
CA SER A 1152 -27.72 23.33 12.99
C SER A 1152 -28.14 22.38 11.87
N VAL A 1153 -29.44 22.08 11.82
CA VAL A 1153 -30.02 21.35 10.69
C VAL A 1153 -29.89 22.22 9.43
N GLY A 1154 -29.30 21.66 8.38
CA GLY A 1154 -28.95 22.34 7.14
C GLY A 1154 -27.45 22.63 6.98
N ASP A 1155 -26.65 22.52 8.04
CA ASP A 1155 -25.20 22.71 7.99
C ASP A 1155 -24.54 21.66 7.09
N ILE A 1156 -23.53 22.09 6.31
CA ILE A 1156 -22.79 21.27 5.35
C ILE A 1156 -21.34 21.16 5.80
N TYR A 1157 -20.81 19.94 5.75
CA TYR A 1157 -19.45 19.61 6.15
C TYR A 1157 -18.75 18.77 5.09
N SER A 1158 -17.45 19.02 4.89
CA SER A 1158 -16.60 18.29 3.97
C SER A 1158 -15.85 17.19 4.74
N ILE A 1159 -16.31 15.95 4.65
CA ILE A 1159 -15.85 14.82 5.48
C ILE A 1159 -15.20 13.75 4.59
N ALA A 1160 -14.15 13.10 5.09
CA ALA A 1160 -13.49 12.01 4.41
C ALA A 1160 -14.38 10.76 4.33
N VAL A 1161 -14.32 10.05 3.21
CA VAL A 1161 -14.88 8.71 3.03
C VAL A 1161 -13.78 7.79 2.51
N SER A 1162 -13.80 6.54 2.98
CA SER A 1162 -12.90 5.49 2.53
C SER A 1162 -13.57 4.13 2.75
N HIS A 1163 -14.26 3.62 1.73
CA HIS A 1163 -14.98 2.33 1.82
C HIS A 1163 -15.22 1.69 0.45
N GLY A 1164 -15.29 0.35 0.42
CA GLY A 1164 -15.80 -0.45 -0.72
C GLY A 1164 -17.28 -0.81 -0.60
N GLU A 1165 -17.82 -0.83 0.62
CA GLU A 1165 -19.17 -1.31 0.94
C GLU A 1165 -20.00 -0.26 1.71
N GLY A 1166 -20.11 0.96 1.19
CA GLY A 1166 -20.81 2.05 1.86
C GLY A 1166 -22.24 2.32 1.39
N ARG A 1167 -22.75 1.56 0.42
CA ARG A 1167 -24.00 1.88 -0.26
C ARG A 1167 -25.20 1.51 0.61
N PHE A 1168 -25.91 2.51 1.11
CA PHE A 1168 -27.16 2.33 1.84
C PHE A 1168 -28.29 1.93 0.91
N VAL A 1169 -28.96 0.83 1.22
CA VAL A 1169 -30.09 0.29 0.44
C VAL A 1169 -31.23 -0.04 1.39
N ALA A 1170 -32.44 0.37 1.02
CA ALA A 1170 -33.66 0.11 1.77
C ALA A 1170 -34.88 0.16 0.83
N SER A 1171 -36.00 -0.43 1.25
CA SER A 1171 -37.28 -0.29 0.53
C SER A 1171 -37.80 1.15 0.62
N SER A 1172 -38.55 1.60 -0.40
CA SER A 1172 -39.15 2.95 -0.40
C SER A 1172 -40.02 3.20 0.83
N ALA A 1173 -40.75 2.18 1.30
CA ALA A 1173 -41.56 2.27 2.52
C ALA A 1173 -40.70 2.52 3.77
N ALA A 1174 -39.58 1.78 3.92
CA ALA A 1174 -38.67 1.99 5.04
C ALA A 1174 -38.02 3.38 5.01
N ILE A 1175 -37.66 3.88 3.82
CA ILE A 1175 -37.09 5.22 3.65
C ILE A 1175 -38.10 6.30 4.05
N GLU A 1176 -39.35 6.22 3.57
CA GLU A 1176 -40.40 7.17 3.95
C GLU A 1176 -40.70 7.11 5.45
N GLU A 1177 -40.72 5.93 6.06
CA GLU A 1177 -40.88 5.79 7.51
C GLU A 1177 -39.74 6.48 8.28
N MET A 1178 -38.48 6.19 7.93
CA MET A 1178 -37.31 6.82 8.55
C MET A 1178 -37.31 8.33 8.36
N LYS A 1179 -37.68 8.81 7.18
CA LYS A 1179 -37.80 10.24 6.87
C LYS A 1179 -38.84 10.93 7.75
N ASN A 1180 -40.03 10.34 7.89
CA ASN A 1180 -41.11 10.88 8.72
C ASN A 1180 -40.75 10.88 10.22
N ARG A 1181 -39.96 9.90 10.66
CA ARG A 1181 -39.45 9.82 12.04
C ARG A 1181 -38.21 10.68 12.30
N GLY A 1182 -37.63 11.30 11.26
CA GLY A 1182 -36.38 12.08 11.38
C GLY A 1182 -35.13 11.23 11.59
N GLN A 1183 -35.15 9.94 11.23
CA GLN A 1183 -34.04 9.01 11.43
C GLN A 1183 -32.94 9.13 10.38
N ILE A 1184 -33.21 9.75 9.22
CA ILE A 1184 -32.16 10.12 8.28
C ILE A 1184 -31.41 11.31 8.88
N ALA A 1185 -30.19 11.08 9.34
CA ALA A 1185 -29.39 12.07 10.07
C ALA A 1185 -28.63 13.00 9.11
N SER A 1186 -28.01 12.41 8.10
CA SER A 1186 -27.14 13.11 7.16
C SER A 1186 -27.27 12.56 5.74
N GLN A 1187 -27.08 13.44 4.76
CA GLN A 1187 -27.15 13.11 3.33
C GLN A 1187 -25.91 13.60 2.58
N TYR A 1188 -25.47 12.86 1.56
CA TYR A 1188 -24.51 13.34 0.57
C TYR A 1188 -25.14 14.44 -0.27
N VAL A 1189 -24.44 15.56 -0.44
CA VAL A 1189 -24.97 16.72 -1.16
C VAL A 1189 -23.98 17.30 -2.18
N ASP A 1190 -24.53 17.93 -3.22
CA ASP A 1190 -23.77 18.72 -4.17
C ASP A 1190 -23.23 20.03 -3.54
N PHE A 1191 -22.54 20.84 -4.35
CA PHE A 1191 -22.02 22.14 -3.88
C PHE A 1191 -23.10 23.17 -3.52
N ASN A 1192 -24.35 22.96 -3.93
CA ASN A 1192 -25.50 23.80 -3.59
C ASN A 1192 -26.23 23.28 -2.33
N GLY A 1193 -25.79 22.14 -1.79
CA GLY A 1193 -26.42 21.51 -0.63
C GLY A 1193 -27.65 20.68 -0.97
N ASN A 1194 -27.85 20.30 -2.23
CA ASN A 1194 -28.94 19.42 -2.66
C ASN A 1194 -28.47 17.95 -2.64
N PRO A 1195 -29.26 17.00 -2.11
CA PRO A 1195 -28.89 15.60 -2.20
C PRO A 1195 -28.84 15.13 -3.66
N SER A 1196 -27.89 14.25 -3.97
CA SER A 1196 -27.62 13.85 -5.35
C SER A 1196 -27.35 12.36 -5.51
N TYR A 1197 -27.76 11.81 -6.65
CA TYR A 1197 -27.33 10.49 -7.13
C TYR A 1197 -26.06 10.54 -7.98
N ASP A 1198 -25.53 11.73 -8.24
CA ASP A 1198 -24.24 11.88 -8.91
C ASP A 1198 -23.12 11.32 -8.03
N ILE A 1199 -22.40 10.35 -8.57
CA ILE A 1199 -21.34 9.65 -7.84
C ILE A 1199 -20.16 10.55 -7.47
N ARG A 1200 -20.04 11.75 -8.05
CA ARG A 1200 -19.08 12.77 -7.61
C ARG A 1200 -19.35 13.20 -6.16
N PHE A 1201 -20.63 13.30 -5.78
CA PHE A 1201 -21.06 13.73 -4.45
C PHE A 1201 -21.52 12.57 -3.57
N ASN A 1202 -22.12 11.53 -4.16
CA ASN A 1202 -22.60 10.31 -3.53
C ASN A 1202 -21.76 9.09 -4.00
N PRO A 1203 -20.54 8.91 -3.47
CA PRO A 1203 -19.52 8.01 -4.04
C PRO A 1203 -19.88 6.52 -3.98
N ASN A 1204 -20.79 6.13 -3.09
CA ASN A 1204 -21.27 4.75 -2.97
C ASN A 1204 -22.58 4.50 -3.73
N GLY A 1205 -23.30 5.55 -4.14
CA GLY A 1205 -24.62 5.42 -4.78
C GLY A 1205 -25.72 5.06 -3.79
N SER A 1206 -25.62 5.51 -2.53
CA SER A 1206 -26.64 5.31 -1.50
C SER A 1206 -28.01 5.84 -1.94
N TYR A 1207 -29.06 5.08 -1.62
CA TYR A 1207 -30.45 5.45 -1.91
C TYR A 1207 -30.83 6.73 -1.17
N TYR A 1208 -31.53 7.64 -1.86
CA TYR A 1208 -31.88 8.97 -1.34
C TYR A 1208 -30.68 9.76 -0.78
N ALA A 1209 -29.48 9.46 -1.29
CA ALA A 1209 -28.22 10.03 -0.84
C ALA A 1209 -28.00 9.91 0.69
N VAL A 1210 -28.54 8.87 1.34
CA VAL A 1210 -28.37 8.63 2.78
C VAL A 1210 -26.89 8.38 3.09
N GLU A 1211 -26.35 9.16 4.01
CA GLU A 1211 -24.97 9.04 4.51
C GLU A 1211 -24.95 8.43 5.91
N GLY A 1212 -25.90 8.82 6.76
CA GLY A 1212 -26.03 8.30 8.11
C GLY A 1212 -27.46 8.30 8.62
N ILE A 1213 -27.76 7.37 9.52
CA ILE A 1213 -29.08 7.20 10.14
C ILE A 1213 -28.98 6.98 11.66
N THR A 1214 -30.12 7.11 12.34
CA THR A 1214 -30.21 6.96 13.80
C THR A 1214 -31.23 5.88 14.22
N SER A 1215 -31.15 5.43 15.47
CA SER A 1215 -32.25 4.73 16.12
C SER A 1215 -33.49 5.63 16.23
N PRO A 1216 -34.69 5.07 16.52
CA PRO A 1216 -35.92 5.85 16.56
C PRO A 1216 -35.92 6.90 17.69
N ASP A 1217 -35.17 6.65 18.76
CA ASP A 1217 -34.98 7.57 19.88
C ASP A 1217 -33.78 8.52 19.70
N GLY A 1218 -33.00 8.37 18.63
CA GLY A 1218 -31.83 9.16 18.30
C GLY A 1218 -30.53 8.80 19.02
N ARG A 1219 -30.52 7.92 20.03
CA ARG A 1219 -29.33 7.67 20.89
C ARG A 1219 -28.22 6.86 20.21
N ILE A 1220 -28.57 6.12 19.16
CA ILE A 1220 -27.63 5.38 18.32
C ILE A 1220 -27.48 6.12 17.00
N LEU A 1221 -26.24 6.39 16.58
CA LEU A 1221 -25.91 6.99 15.29
C LEU A 1221 -24.95 6.11 14.51
N GLY A 1222 -25.31 5.83 13.26
CA GLY A 1222 -24.43 5.17 12.28
C GLY A 1222 -24.18 6.09 11.10
N LYS A 1223 -22.93 6.13 10.60
CA LYS A 1223 -22.57 6.87 9.38
C LYS A 1223 -21.36 6.31 8.66
N MET A 1224 -21.23 6.60 7.37
CA MET A 1224 -20.12 6.11 6.55
C MET A 1224 -18.91 7.06 6.53
N ALA A 1225 -19.14 8.37 6.55
CA ALA A 1225 -18.09 9.37 6.51
C ALA A 1225 -17.37 9.47 7.87
N HIS A 1226 -16.04 9.62 7.82
CA HIS A 1226 -15.16 9.56 8.98
C HIS A 1226 -14.99 10.92 9.65
N SER A 1227 -15.92 11.26 10.56
CA SER A 1227 -15.85 12.49 11.35
C SER A 1227 -14.63 12.53 12.30
N GLU A 1228 -14.03 11.38 12.62
CA GLU A 1228 -12.83 11.24 13.45
C GLU A 1228 -11.52 11.55 12.70
N ARG A 1229 -11.53 11.49 11.36
CA ARG A 1229 -10.34 11.72 10.52
C ARG A 1229 -10.10 13.22 10.30
N ILE A 1230 -9.95 13.96 11.39
CA ILE A 1230 -9.80 15.42 11.37
C ILE A 1230 -8.64 15.88 12.25
N GLY A 1231 -8.13 17.07 11.97
CA GLY A 1231 -7.06 17.70 12.73
C GLY A 1231 -6.66 19.04 12.12
N GLU A 1232 -5.74 19.73 12.80
CA GLU A 1232 -5.14 20.95 12.27
C GLU A 1232 -4.24 20.63 11.06
N ASN A 1233 -4.41 21.40 9.98
CA ASN A 1233 -3.72 21.24 8.70
C ASN A 1233 -3.97 19.90 7.98
N ILE A 1234 -4.96 19.12 8.41
CA ILE A 1234 -5.34 17.84 7.79
C ILE A 1234 -6.23 18.06 6.57
N MET A 1235 -5.91 17.39 5.46
CA MET A 1235 -6.59 17.53 4.17
C MET A 1235 -6.79 19.01 3.76
N LYS A 1236 -5.77 19.84 3.99
CA LYS A 1236 -5.89 21.30 3.85
C LYS A 1236 -6.03 21.77 2.40
N ASN A 1237 -5.64 20.93 1.44
CA ASN A 1237 -5.86 21.17 0.01
C ASN A 1237 -7.32 20.98 -0.42
N ILE A 1238 -8.21 20.53 0.48
CA ILE A 1238 -9.66 20.48 0.23
C ILE A 1238 -10.35 21.57 1.06
N PRO A 1239 -11.10 22.51 0.43
CA PRO A 1239 -11.84 23.53 1.16
C PRO A 1239 -13.05 22.94 1.91
N GLY A 1240 -13.59 23.71 2.85
CA GLY A 1240 -14.81 23.37 3.60
C GLY A 1240 -14.56 22.99 5.06
N ASN A 1241 -15.62 23.10 5.87
CA ASN A 1241 -15.58 22.78 7.29
C ASN A 1241 -15.60 21.26 7.49
N LYS A 1242 -14.59 20.74 8.19
CA LYS A 1242 -14.40 19.30 8.43
C LYS A 1242 -14.97 18.84 9.78
N ASP A 1243 -15.34 19.76 10.65
CA ASP A 1243 -15.71 19.45 12.04
C ASP A 1243 -17.22 19.53 12.27
N GLN A 1244 -17.86 18.36 12.39
CA GLN A 1244 -19.29 18.21 12.73
C GLN A 1244 -19.59 18.39 14.22
N LYS A 1245 -18.60 18.68 15.07
CA LYS A 1245 -18.75 18.78 16.54
C LYS A 1245 -19.40 17.54 17.17
N LEU A 1246 -19.26 16.40 16.50
CA LEU A 1246 -19.96 15.16 16.81
C LEU A 1246 -19.54 14.61 18.19
N PHE A 1247 -18.24 14.54 18.43
CA PHE A 1247 -17.66 14.02 19.67
C PHE A 1247 -17.97 14.96 20.85
N ASP A 1248 -17.82 16.27 20.65
CA ASP A 1248 -18.21 17.28 21.66
C ASP A 1248 -19.69 17.15 22.04
N ALA A 1249 -20.57 16.93 21.07
CA ALA A 1249 -22.01 16.80 21.31
C ALA A 1249 -22.36 15.54 22.10
N GLY A 1250 -21.73 14.39 21.77
CA GLY A 1250 -21.90 13.14 22.51
C GLY A 1250 -21.41 13.22 23.95
N ILE A 1251 -20.30 13.93 24.20
CA ILE A 1251 -19.79 14.15 25.56
C ILE A 1251 -20.65 15.15 26.34
N ASN A 1252 -21.06 16.24 25.70
CA ASN A 1252 -21.90 17.26 26.34
C ASN A 1252 -23.29 16.74 26.72
N TYR A 1253 -23.80 15.71 26.02
CA TYR A 1253 -25.04 15.03 26.40
C TYR A 1253 -25.00 14.60 27.88
N PHE A 1254 -23.88 14.07 28.38
CA PHE A 1254 -23.77 13.63 29.77
C PHE A 1254 -23.34 14.72 30.76
N LYS A 1255 -22.72 15.80 30.29
CA LYS A 1255 -22.23 16.89 31.17
C LYS A 1255 -23.33 17.89 31.55
N ILE A 1256 -24.21 18.22 30.60
CA ILE A 1256 -25.23 19.28 30.70
C ILE A 1256 -26.58 18.67 31.07
#